data_AF-B3PFZ1-F1
#
_entry.id   AF-B3PFZ1-F1
#
_cell.length_a   1.000
_cell.length_b   1.000
_cell.length_c   1.000
_cell.angle_alpha   90.00
_cell.angle_beta   90.00
_cell.angle_gamma   90.00
#
_symmetry.space_group_name_H-M   'P 1'
#
loop_
_entity.id
_entity.type
_entity.pdbx_description
1 polymer ?
#
loop_
_entity_poly.entity_id
_entity_poly.type
_entity_poly.pdbx_seq_one_letter_code
_entity_poly.pdbx_strand_id
1 'polypeptide(L)'
;MRVLFYVEPHPIRNSEIHFNDVVRKFLPLLDAGPKMDMRLFANNKTLEAVGAATLEPYTKRLIRSTLEEETLFKSYLLDWGSEGVPIWLDLMAGRGDVSEDYLNILRRIWRTFPFEVIVHWGENGAITRFTEERPVTRIAMELGCTRSPFFESVVMDPFGTNGSAVTPRLSVADLRDIVGGQQMSRHQAIMAYSQNLETLTYEHQFLPLPGDLASEALKAKRLAFLPLQLYDDANLLRFSPYNKVSDVVLDVISKLAEQGYTTIIKPHPASRHRQNAHMANFIARSELQQWADKVIWCDRTDVTYNNSQLINLCDFVITVNSSVGFEALYYDKPVVVLGDAVYKPRDLFPSLEQILEGNFDYDTYLQGAGYLRQFFLGGYLQSDKIRSDASMFAERLGLIDYLCKLRPTDPIHFARGFYAASAPAQQSSARSAMFYGLSTPGQNEFAIPGQAQRKNRSQTAITSAYLPIARRLLSYTRIQELDEVLEWLDLTWRSEKGLTEIIMEGGLVDDTYYLKTYADVREANIDPIFHFVHYGLQEGRSPRASISGAKAEETLTLLKEAITAAIVQPVIPLYPLSPEEAVRRDSQFAEIRAALEHSQKRIAVVAHLYYRDLVPEILSALETIPEAFDLIVTLPDWGTRHIEQMVREAYPEAVFYRAVNRGRDIGPFVDLLPLITEKNYDALLKIQTKRGYYRSGRLLPQFGQLWRSETFRALLGNKSRVTDILEALRTDPSLNMVGPSPYFLSLTKYPYHDQGDLAQTILNNPTGNGFFAGTMFWVRPSCLRPLTEPEHLSITAFEPESGANDGATAHLIERLFSQVAFANDGKIAGVPSDPELPLEFDLAPCRMEIHDYFKKRIEEQSENSQKGALAW
;
A
#
# COMPACT_ATOMS: atom_id res chain seq x y z
N MET A 1 -6.76 2.29 -32.74
CA MET A 1 -5.28 2.33 -32.76
C MET A 1 -4.75 0.91 -32.78
N ARG A 2 -3.83 0.58 -33.69
CA ARG A 2 -3.15 -0.73 -33.71
C ARG A 2 -1.81 -0.66 -33.01
N VAL A 3 -1.60 -1.52 -32.02
CA VAL A 3 -0.40 -1.51 -31.17
C VAL A 3 0.28 -2.89 -31.21
N LEU A 4 1.59 -2.89 -31.47
CA LEU A 4 2.42 -4.07 -31.34
C LEU A 4 3.24 -3.99 -30.04
N PHE A 5 3.04 -4.94 -29.14
CA PHE A 5 4.01 -5.25 -28.09
C PHE A 5 5.08 -6.16 -28.68
N TYR A 6 6.28 -5.62 -28.86
CA TYR A 6 7.45 -6.35 -29.35
C TYR A 6 8.31 -6.76 -28.16
N VAL A 7 8.27 -8.04 -27.80
CA VAL A 7 9.14 -8.60 -26.77
C VAL A 7 10.38 -9.17 -27.46
N GLU A 8 11.54 -8.70 -27.04
CA GLU A 8 12.85 -9.00 -27.64
C GLU A 8 13.06 -10.52 -27.81
N PRO A 9 13.11 -11.02 -29.07
CA PRO A 9 13.34 -12.43 -29.30
C PRO A 9 14.84 -12.81 -29.31
N HIS A 10 15.76 -11.83 -29.33
CA HIS A 10 17.20 -12.10 -29.33
C HIS A 10 17.66 -12.83 -28.06
N PRO A 11 18.38 -13.96 -28.20
CA PRO A 11 18.94 -14.64 -27.06
C PRO A 11 20.01 -13.76 -26.41
N ILE A 12 19.89 -13.57 -25.11
CA ILE A 12 20.90 -12.88 -24.33
C ILE A 12 21.25 -13.73 -23.13
N ARG A 13 22.50 -13.63 -22.67
CA ARG A 13 22.91 -14.21 -21.38
C ARG A 13 22.76 -15.74 -21.37
N ASN A 14 23.10 -16.38 -22.49
CA ASN A 14 22.94 -17.81 -22.76
C ASN A 14 21.50 -18.32 -22.61
N SER A 15 20.50 -17.46 -22.90
CA SER A 15 19.08 -17.79 -22.74
C SER A 15 18.21 -17.21 -23.85
N GLU A 16 17.33 -18.04 -24.40
CA GLU A 16 16.29 -17.64 -25.35
C GLU A 16 15.01 -17.13 -24.66
N ILE A 17 14.91 -17.28 -23.34
CA ILE A 17 13.70 -17.02 -22.54
C ILE A 17 13.84 -15.86 -21.56
N HIS A 18 14.88 -15.03 -21.73
CA HIS A 18 15.24 -13.97 -20.78
C HIS A 18 14.10 -12.98 -20.51
N PHE A 19 13.21 -12.77 -21.49
CA PHE A 19 12.12 -11.79 -21.42
C PHE A 19 10.74 -12.41 -21.15
N ASN A 20 10.67 -13.64 -20.63
CA ASN A 20 9.39 -14.28 -20.28
C ASN A 20 8.57 -13.47 -19.25
N ASP A 21 9.23 -12.81 -18.29
CA ASP A 21 8.59 -11.92 -17.32
C ASP A 21 7.98 -10.68 -17.99
N VAL A 22 8.62 -10.17 -19.04
CA VAL A 22 8.06 -9.06 -19.84
C VAL A 22 6.78 -9.50 -20.54
N VAL A 23 6.75 -10.71 -21.11
CA VAL A 23 5.52 -11.28 -21.69
C VAL A 23 4.43 -11.36 -20.63
N ARG A 24 4.71 -11.96 -19.45
CA ARG A 24 3.71 -12.08 -18.36
C ARG A 24 3.12 -10.72 -17.97
N LYS A 25 3.95 -9.68 -17.93
CA LYS A 25 3.56 -8.31 -17.58
C LYS A 25 2.79 -7.60 -18.70
N PHE A 26 3.01 -7.94 -19.97
CA PHE A 26 2.29 -7.33 -21.09
C PHE A 26 0.95 -8.02 -21.43
N LEU A 27 0.78 -9.31 -21.11
CA LEU A 27 -0.46 -10.04 -21.43
C LEU A 27 -1.73 -9.36 -20.93
N PRO A 28 -1.83 -8.91 -19.65
CA PRO A 28 -3.04 -8.25 -19.15
C PRO A 28 -3.39 -6.94 -19.88
N LEU A 29 -2.39 -6.29 -20.48
CA LEU A 29 -2.56 -5.02 -21.18
C LEU A 29 -3.23 -5.21 -22.55
N LEU A 30 -3.27 -6.43 -23.08
CA LEU A 30 -3.85 -6.74 -24.38
C LEU A 30 -5.37 -6.49 -24.45
N ASP A 31 -6.05 -6.40 -23.30
CA ASP A 31 -7.50 -6.22 -23.18
C ASP A 31 -7.94 -4.78 -22.86
N ALA A 32 -7.17 -3.78 -23.28
CA ALA A 32 -7.41 -2.35 -23.03
C ALA A 32 -8.68 -1.72 -23.70
N GLY A 33 -9.71 -2.52 -23.98
CA GLY A 33 -11.00 -2.08 -24.50
C GLY A 33 -11.09 -1.97 -26.03
N PRO A 34 -12.28 -1.64 -26.57
CA PRO A 34 -12.60 -1.78 -28.00
C PRO A 34 -11.90 -0.78 -28.92
N LYS A 35 -11.25 0.26 -28.39
CA LYS A 35 -10.60 1.33 -29.17
C LYS A 35 -9.17 0.99 -29.61
N MET A 36 -8.58 -0.08 -29.06
CA MET A 36 -7.21 -0.50 -29.35
C MET A 36 -7.17 -1.99 -29.77
N ASP A 37 -6.57 -2.26 -30.93
CA ASP A 37 -6.23 -3.61 -31.38
C ASP A 37 -4.77 -3.83 -31.01
N MET A 38 -4.55 -4.42 -29.84
CA MET A 38 -3.21 -4.69 -29.29
C MET A 38 -2.83 -6.15 -29.53
N ARG A 39 -1.61 -6.37 -29.99
CA ARG A 39 -1.05 -7.71 -30.23
C ARG A 39 0.36 -7.83 -29.70
N LEU A 40 0.75 -9.03 -29.30
CA LEU A 40 2.07 -9.31 -28.73
C LEU A 40 2.86 -10.25 -29.66
N PHE A 41 4.10 -9.89 -29.93
CA PHE A 41 5.09 -10.72 -30.60
C PHE A 41 6.22 -11.10 -29.64
N ALA A 42 6.60 -12.39 -29.65
CA ALA A 42 7.74 -12.95 -28.95
C ALA A 42 8.20 -14.24 -29.67
N ASN A 43 9.43 -14.70 -29.40
CA ASN A 43 9.88 -16.01 -29.88
C ASN A 43 9.07 -17.15 -29.24
N ASN A 44 9.00 -18.30 -29.91
CA ASN A 44 8.15 -19.41 -29.46
C ASN A 44 8.65 -19.99 -28.12
N LYS A 45 9.97 -20.04 -27.90
CA LYS A 45 10.57 -20.50 -26.63
C LYS A 45 10.12 -19.68 -25.42
N THR A 46 10.06 -18.36 -25.56
CA THR A 46 9.61 -17.44 -24.52
C THR A 46 8.13 -17.65 -24.23
N LEU A 47 7.30 -17.80 -25.27
CA LEU A 47 5.88 -18.11 -25.10
C LEU A 47 5.67 -19.48 -24.43
N GLU A 48 6.43 -20.50 -24.82
CA GLU A 48 6.41 -21.83 -24.16
C GLU A 48 6.75 -21.73 -22.67
N ALA A 49 7.77 -20.94 -22.31
CA ALA A 49 8.18 -20.74 -20.92
C ALA A 49 7.14 -19.97 -20.08
N VAL A 50 6.26 -19.19 -20.70
CA VAL A 50 5.15 -18.53 -20.00
C VAL A 50 4.07 -19.53 -19.58
N GLY A 51 3.86 -20.58 -20.39
CA GLY A 51 2.94 -21.68 -20.12
C GLY A 51 1.57 -21.52 -20.79
N ALA A 52 1.05 -22.63 -21.33
CA ALA A 52 -0.15 -22.65 -22.17
C ALA A 52 -1.39 -22.06 -21.49
N ALA A 53 -1.64 -22.40 -20.21
CA ALA A 53 -2.79 -21.88 -19.45
C ALA A 53 -2.78 -20.36 -19.31
N THR A 54 -1.60 -19.74 -19.19
CA THR A 54 -1.48 -18.28 -19.09
C THR A 54 -1.75 -17.60 -20.44
N LEU A 55 -1.40 -18.27 -21.55
CA LEU A 55 -1.52 -17.73 -22.90
C LEU A 55 -2.89 -17.95 -23.54
N GLU A 56 -3.62 -18.98 -23.11
CA GLU A 56 -4.89 -19.41 -23.70
C GLU A 56 -5.87 -18.24 -23.92
N PRO A 57 -6.13 -17.34 -22.94
CA PRO A 57 -7.07 -16.24 -23.11
C PRO A 57 -6.67 -15.26 -24.22
N TYR A 58 -5.37 -15.17 -24.51
CA TYR A 58 -4.78 -14.17 -25.40
C TYR A 58 -4.42 -14.73 -26.78
N THR A 59 -4.68 -16.01 -27.06
CA THR A 59 -4.22 -16.71 -28.27
C THR A 59 -4.47 -15.94 -29.57
N LYS A 60 -5.63 -15.27 -29.70
CA LYS A 60 -6.01 -14.50 -30.89
C LYS A 60 -5.24 -13.17 -31.05
N ARG A 61 -4.57 -12.72 -30.00
CA ARG A 61 -3.77 -11.49 -29.95
C ARG A 61 -2.26 -11.76 -30.00
N LEU A 62 -1.84 -13.02 -30.09
CA LEU A 62 -0.44 -13.38 -30.21
C LEU A 62 -0.02 -13.45 -31.68
N ILE A 63 1.14 -12.88 -31.99
CA ILE A 63 1.85 -13.06 -33.25
C ILE A 63 3.05 -13.94 -32.95
N ARG A 64 3.11 -15.11 -33.57
CA ARG A 64 4.21 -16.06 -33.38
C ARG A 64 5.29 -15.85 -34.44
N SER A 65 6.50 -16.25 -34.07
CA SER A 65 7.63 -16.39 -34.98
C SER A 65 7.46 -17.58 -35.92
N THR A 66 8.04 -17.48 -37.11
CA THR A 66 8.11 -18.57 -38.09
C THR A 66 9.24 -19.55 -37.75
N LEU A 67 9.25 -20.72 -38.39
CA LEU A 67 10.33 -21.69 -38.22
C LEU A 67 11.70 -21.15 -38.66
N GLU A 68 11.73 -20.32 -39.70
CA GLU A 68 12.94 -19.65 -40.19
C GLU A 68 13.47 -18.65 -39.15
N GLU A 69 12.57 -17.87 -38.53
CA GLU A 69 12.92 -16.92 -37.46
C GLU A 69 13.42 -17.64 -36.20
N GLU A 70 12.82 -18.77 -35.81
CA GLU A 70 13.32 -19.57 -34.69
C GLU A 70 14.71 -20.17 -34.97
N THR A 71 14.97 -20.55 -36.22
CA THR A 71 16.30 -21.02 -36.65
C THR A 71 17.33 -19.90 -36.56
N LEU A 72 16.94 -18.69 -36.96
CA LEU A 72 17.75 -17.49 -36.83
C LEU A 72 18.03 -17.10 -35.37
N PHE A 73 17.03 -17.12 -34.48
CA PHE A 73 17.26 -16.83 -33.06
C PHE A 73 18.24 -17.84 -32.46
N LYS A 74 18.08 -19.12 -32.81
CA LYS A 74 18.99 -20.18 -32.38
C LYS A 74 20.42 -20.00 -32.90
N SER A 75 20.62 -19.46 -34.12
CA SER A 75 21.97 -19.18 -34.62
C SER A 75 22.68 -18.05 -33.86
N TYR A 76 21.92 -17.17 -33.20
CA TYR A 76 22.45 -16.13 -32.33
C TYR A 76 22.63 -16.55 -30.86
N LEU A 77 22.27 -17.79 -30.49
CA LEU A 77 22.51 -18.33 -29.15
C LEU A 77 24.00 -18.73 -29.00
N LEU A 78 24.86 -17.72 -28.88
CA LEU A 78 26.31 -17.85 -28.73
C LEU A 78 26.74 -17.70 -27.27
N ASP A 79 28.00 -18.02 -26.97
CA ASP A 79 28.57 -17.76 -25.65
C ASP A 79 28.50 -16.25 -25.34
N TRP A 80 27.77 -15.91 -24.28
CA TRP A 80 27.45 -14.53 -23.95
C TRP A 80 28.69 -13.65 -23.79
N GLY A 81 29.73 -14.16 -23.11
CA GLY A 81 30.88 -13.35 -22.76
C GLY A 81 31.80 -13.03 -23.94
N SER A 82 31.97 -13.99 -24.85
CA SER A 82 32.94 -13.88 -25.96
C SER A 82 32.33 -13.36 -27.26
N GLU A 83 31.16 -13.87 -27.65
CA GLU A 83 30.55 -13.57 -28.96
C GLU A 83 29.17 -12.91 -28.85
N GLY A 84 28.40 -13.22 -27.80
CA GLY A 84 27.03 -12.72 -27.64
C GLY A 84 26.95 -11.21 -27.36
N VAL A 85 27.78 -10.68 -26.45
CA VAL A 85 27.78 -9.24 -26.11
C VAL A 85 28.06 -8.34 -27.32
N PRO A 86 29.10 -8.59 -28.16
CA PRO A 86 29.34 -7.80 -29.37
C PRO A 86 28.14 -7.79 -30.34
N ILE A 87 27.53 -8.94 -30.62
CA ILE A 87 26.37 -9.03 -31.52
C ILE A 87 25.17 -8.27 -30.95
N TRP A 88 24.90 -8.42 -29.65
CA TRP A 88 23.83 -7.69 -28.98
C TRP A 88 24.06 -6.16 -29.01
N LEU A 89 25.30 -5.70 -28.85
CA LEU A 89 25.65 -4.29 -28.98
C LEU A 89 25.39 -3.75 -30.39
N ASP A 90 25.69 -4.54 -31.44
CA ASP A 90 25.38 -4.18 -32.82
C ASP A 90 23.87 -4.16 -33.10
N LEU A 91 23.10 -5.11 -32.55
CA LEU A 91 21.63 -5.07 -32.61
C LEU A 91 21.07 -3.79 -31.95
N MET A 92 21.53 -3.46 -30.74
CA MET A 92 21.13 -2.21 -30.08
C MET A 92 21.56 -0.99 -30.91
N ALA A 93 22.69 -1.05 -31.61
CA ALA A 93 23.21 0.02 -32.48
C ALA A 93 22.49 0.16 -33.81
N GLY A 94 21.68 -0.84 -34.19
CA GLY A 94 21.06 -0.88 -35.51
C GLY A 94 22.10 -1.17 -36.60
N ARG A 95 23.16 -1.89 -36.28
CA ARG A 95 24.28 -2.20 -37.19
C ARG A 95 24.38 -3.70 -37.46
N GLY A 96 25.08 -4.02 -38.54
CA GLY A 96 25.39 -5.39 -38.93
C GLY A 96 24.17 -6.21 -39.38
N ASP A 97 24.45 -7.47 -39.73
CA ASP A 97 23.45 -8.40 -40.26
C ASP A 97 22.36 -8.71 -39.22
N VAL A 98 22.73 -8.80 -37.94
CA VAL A 98 21.77 -8.99 -36.85
C VAL A 98 20.68 -7.91 -36.83
N SER A 99 21.01 -6.65 -37.08
CA SER A 99 19.97 -5.62 -37.13
C SER A 99 19.09 -5.74 -38.38
N GLU A 100 19.65 -6.15 -39.53
CA GLU A 100 18.88 -6.32 -40.77
C GLU A 100 17.91 -7.51 -40.67
N ASP A 101 18.34 -8.60 -40.05
CA ASP A 101 17.52 -9.77 -39.81
C ASP A 101 16.27 -9.43 -38.99
N TYR A 102 16.44 -8.71 -37.87
CA TYR A 102 15.33 -8.32 -37.00
C TYR A 102 14.43 -7.27 -37.66
N LEU A 103 15.01 -6.40 -38.50
CA LEU A 103 14.25 -5.46 -39.32
C LEU A 103 13.37 -6.18 -40.34
N ASN A 104 13.83 -7.28 -40.93
CA ASN A 104 13.03 -8.13 -41.83
C ASN A 104 11.84 -8.78 -41.11
N ILE A 105 12.03 -9.21 -39.86
CA ILE A 105 10.95 -9.71 -39.00
C ILE A 105 9.89 -8.62 -38.77
N LEU A 106 10.31 -7.41 -38.40
CA LEU A 106 9.40 -6.27 -38.20
C LEU A 106 8.62 -5.94 -39.49
N ARG A 107 9.28 -5.94 -40.65
CA ARG A 107 8.63 -5.74 -41.97
C ARG A 107 7.58 -6.82 -42.24
N ARG A 108 7.86 -8.10 -41.91
CA ARG A 108 6.88 -9.19 -42.05
C ARG A 108 5.69 -8.99 -41.12
N ILE A 109 5.94 -8.73 -39.83
CA ILE A 109 4.87 -8.52 -38.85
C ILE A 109 3.97 -7.38 -39.29
N TRP A 110 4.55 -6.26 -39.73
CA TRP A 110 3.81 -5.09 -40.17
C TRP A 110 2.96 -5.35 -41.42
N ARG A 111 3.43 -6.17 -42.38
CA ARG A 111 2.62 -6.59 -43.54
C ARG A 111 1.35 -7.34 -43.13
N THR A 112 1.43 -8.16 -42.10
CA THR A 112 0.30 -8.96 -41.59
C THR A 112 -0.58 -8.15 -40.63
N PHE A 113 0.04 -7.30 -39.83
CA PHE A 113 -0.59 -6.49 -38.81
C PHE A 113 0.01 -5.08 -38.88
N PRO A 114 -0.54 -4.17 -39.71
CA PRO A 114 -0.01 -2.82 -39.87
C PRO A 114 -0.31 -2.00 -38.60
N PHE A 115 0.61 -2.08 -37.64
CA PHE A 115 0.55 -1.35 -36.39
C PHE A 115 0.96 0.11 -36.59
N GLU A 116 0.38 0.99 -35.76
CA GLU A 116 0.66 2.42 -35.72
C GLU A 116 1.63 2.77 -34.59
N VAL A 117 1.64 1.93 -33.54
CA VAL A 117 2.49 2.09 -32.36
C VAL A 117 3.22 0.78 -32.09
N ILE A 118 4.51 0.86 -31.79
CA ILE A 118 5.32 -0.27 -31.30
C ILE A 118 5.82 0.01 -29.89
N VAL A 119 5.53 -0.91 -28.97
CA VAL A 119 5.97 -0.88 -27.57
C VAL A 119 6.99 -1.99 -27.38
N HIS A 120 8.17 -1.68 -26.85
CA HIS A 120 9.21 -2.68 -26.59
C HIS A 120 9.93 -2.42 -25.28
N TRP A 121 10.59 -3.45 -24.72
CA TRP A 121 11.39 -3.35 -23.51
C TRP A 121 12.89 -3.26 -23.85
N GLY A 122 13.60 -2.31 -23.25
CA GLY A 122 15.02 -2.06 -23.52
C GLY A 122 15.27 -1.30 -24.83
N GLU A 123 16.52 -1.27 -25.27
CA GLU A 123 16.94 -0.62 -26.53
C GLU A 123 17.02 -1.63 -27.67
N ASN A 124 16.56 -1.24 -28.87
CA ASN A 124 16.65 -2.08 -30.06
C ASN A 124 16.82 -1.21 -31.32
N GLY A 125 17.96 -1.37 -31.99
CA GLY A 125 18.31 -0.58 -33.17
C GLY A 125 17.56 -0.97 -34.43
N ALA A 126 17.10 -2.22 -34.55
CA ALA A 126 16.24 -2.64 -35.65
C ALA A 126 14.87 -1.92 -35.59
N ILE A 127 14.31 -1.72 -34.39
CA ILE A 127 13.10 -0.92 -34.20
C ILE A 127 13.36 0.54 -34.56
N THR A 128 14.52 1.09 -34.18
CA THR A 128 14.91 2.47 -34.54
C THR A 128 14.91 2.64 -36.05
N ARG A 129 15.62 1.77 -36.79
CA ARG A 129 15.63 1.76 -38.26
C ARG A 129 14.24 1.57 -38.86
N PHE A 130 13.41 0.71 -38.26
CA PHE A 130 12.04 0.51 -38.72
C PHE A 130 11.18 1.77 -38.63
N THR A 131 11.35 2.57 -37.57
CA THR A 131 10.63 3.85 -37.41
C THR A 131 11.12 4.96 -38.33
N GLU A 132 12.32 4.83 -38.90
CA GLU A 132 12.80 5.71 -39.97
C GLU A 132 12.16 5.32 -41.33
N GLU A 133 11.85 4.04 -41.54
CA GLU A 133 11.21 3.52 -42.75
C GLU A 133 9.68 3.71 -42.79
N ARG A 134 9.04 3.86 -41.64
CA ARG A 134 7.59 3.84 -41.47
C ARG A 134 7.11 4.86 -40.45
N PRO A 135 5.95 5.51 -40.67
CA PRO A 135 5.38 6.48 -39.74
C PRO A 135 4.73 5.79 -38.53
N VAL A 136 5.54 5.05 -37.77
CA VAL A 136 5.13 4.31 -36.57
C VAL A 136 5.71 5.00 -35.35
N THR A 137 4.87 5.23 -34.35
CA THR A 137 5.34 5.74 -33.06
C THR A 137 6.02 4.62 -32.28
N ARG A 138 7.31 4.80 -31.96
CA ARG A 138 8.01 3.95 -30.99
C ARG A 138 7.68 4.39 -29.57
N ILE A 139 7.56 3.43 -28.66
CA ILE A 139 7.50 3.65 -27.20
C ILE A 139 8.41 2.62 -26.55
N ALA A 140 9.60 3.06 -26.17
CA ALA A 140 10.57 2.21 -25.50
C ALA A 140 10.33 2.25 -23.99
N MET A 141 10.29 1.07 -23.37
CA MET A 141 10.06 0.89 -21.94
C MET A 141 11.28 0.34 -21.23
N GLU A 142 11.55 0.83 -20.04
CA GLU A 142 12.55 0.29 -19.13
C GLU A 142 12.16 0.62 -17.69
N LEU A 143 12.77 -0.06 -16.72
CA LEU A 143 12.68 0.39 -15.33
C LEU A 143 13.24 1.82 -15.19
N GLY A 144 12.54 2.66 -14.43
CA GLY A 144 13.00 4.00 -14.10
C GLY A 144 14.08 4.01 -13.02
N CYS A 145 14.43 5.19 -12.52
CA CYS A 145 15.50 5.38 -11.53
C CYS A 145 15.03 5.33 -10.07
N THR A 146 13.75 5.02 -9.82
CA THR A 146 13.19 4.94 -8.46
C THR A 146 12.80 3.51 -8.11
N ARG A 147 13.12 3.11 -6.87
CA ARG A 147 12.87 1.80 -6.28
C ARG A 147 12.45 1.99 -4.83
N SER A 148 11.84 0.96 -4.22
CA SER A 148 11.54 0.96 -2.80
C SER A 148 12.75 1.48 -2.00
N PRO A 149 12.57 2.49 -1.13
CA PRO A 149 11.30 2.98 -0.58
C PRO A 149 10.58 4.06 -1.40
N PHE A 150 11.11 4.50 -2.54
CA PHE A 150 10.40 5.33 -3.52
C PHE A 150 9.46 4.48 -4.37
N PHE A 151 8.53 5.13 -5.07
CA PHE A 151 7.68 4.39 -5.99
C PHE A 151 8.49 3.67 -7.07
N GLU A 152 8.21 2.40 -7.29
CA GLU A 152 8.78 1.71 -8.45
C GLU A 152 8.28 2.40 -9.71
N SER A 153 9.22 2.85 -10.54
CA SER A 153 8.92 3.58 -11.76
C SER A 153 9.32 2.82 -13.01
N VAL A 154 8.67 3.22 -14.10
CA VAL A 154 9.03 2.85 -15.46
C VAL A 154 9.13 4.11 -16.31
N VAL A 155 9.95 4.02 -17.36
CA VAL A 155 10.05 5.03 -18.41
C VAL A 155 9.25 4.53 -19.61
N MET A 156 8.54 5.43 -20.29
CA MET A 156 7.85 5.19 -21.56
C MET A 156 8.23 6.33 -22.49
N ASP A 157 9.24 6.12 -23.35
CA ASP A 157 9.87 7.20 -24.09
C ASP A 157 9.99 6.86 -25.59
N PRO A 158 9.61 7.77 -26.49
CA PRO A 158 9.63 7.50 -27.93
C PRO A 158 11.03 7.58 -28.56
N PHE A 159 11.98 8.23 -27.89
CA PHE A 159 13.35 8.42 -28.34
C PHE A 159 14.30 7.31 -27.89
N GLY A 160 13.87 6.44 -26.98
CA GLY A 160 14.59 5.22 -26.57
C GLY A 160 14.66 5.08 -25.06
N THR A 161 15.48 4.15 -24.57
CA THR A 161 15.67 3.96 -23.12
C THR A 161 17.04 4.47 -22.69
N ASN A 162 17.26 4.58 -21.37
CA ASN A 162 18.59 4.92 -20.84
C ASN A 162 19.13 6.24 -21.43
N GLY A 163 20.35 6.24 -21.99
CA GLY A 163 20.95 7.41 -22.63
C GLY A 163 20.25 7.86 -23.93
N SER A 164 19.39 7.03 -24.52
CA SER A 164 18.57 7.39 -25.68
C SER A 164 17.26 8.09 -25.31
N ALA A 165 16.90 8.22 -24.03
CA ALA A 165 15.62 8.83 -23.63
C ALA A 165 15.58 10.36 -23.86
N VAL A 166 14.42 11.00 -23.69
CA VAL A 166 14.28 12.44 -23.98
C VAL A 166 15.20 13.33 -23.12
N THR A 167 15.45 12.97 -21.85
CA THR A 167 16.17 13.85 -20.90
C THR A 167 17.58 14.22 -21.36
N PRO A 168 18.44 13.29 -21.84
CA PRO A 168 19.71 13.62 -22.51
C PRO A 168 19.68 14.65 -23.63
N ARG A 169 18.51 14.91 -24.22
CA ARG A 169 18.35 15.91 -25.29
C ARG A 169 17.94 17.29 -24.77
N LEU A 170 17.66 17.42 -23.47
CA LEU A 170 17.23 18.66 -22.83
C LEU A 170 18.42 19.38 -22.18
N SER A 171 18.39 20.71 -22.17
CA SER A 171 19.24 21.55 -21.31
C SER A 171 18.52 21.87 -20.00
N VAL A 172 19.25 22.40 -19.01
CA VAL A 172 18.67 22.94 -17.78
C VAL A 172 17.71 24.09 -18.08
N ALA A 173 18.01 24.91 -19.11
CA ALA A 173 17.10 25.97 -19.56
C ALA A 173 15.79 25.39 -20.12
N ASP A 174 15.86 24.32 -20.91
CA ASP A 174 14.66 23.63 -21.41
C ASP A 174 13.84 23.05 -20.26
N LEU A 175 14.49 22.41 -19.28
CA LEU A 175 13.81 21.88 -18.09
C LEU A 175 13.10 22.98 -17.31
N ARG A 176 13.78 24.11 -17.04
CA ARG A 176 13.20 25.29 -16.38
C ARG A 176 11.94 25.75 -17.12
N ASP A 177 12.01 25.85 -18.43
CA ASP A 177 10.88 26.33 -19.24
C ASP A 177 9.72 25.31 -19.27
N ILE A 178 10.01 24.01 -19.30
CA ILE A 178 9.02 22.92 -19.26
C ILE A 178 8.26 22.92 -17.94
N VAL A 179 8.96 23.08 -16.81
CA VAL A 179 8.35 23.06 -15.47
C VAL A 179 7.83 24.43 -15.03
N GLY A 180 7.83 25.42 -15.92
CA GLY A 180 7.35 26.77 -15.64
C GLY A 180 8.14 27.50 -14.55
N GLY A 181 9.44 27.25 -14.46
CA GLY A 181 10.33 27.82 -13.45
C GLY A 181 10.16 27.24 -12.05
N GLN A 182 9.32 26.22 -11.85
CA GLN A 182 9.14 25.56 -10.56
C GLN A 182 10.30 24.60 -10.26
N GLN A 183 10.86 24.70 -9.06
CA GLN A 183 11.86 23.76 -8.56
C GLN A 183 11.23 22.83 -7.53
N MET A 184 11.72 21.58 -7.49
CA MET A 184 11.41 20.64 -6.41
C MET A 184 12.61 20.57 -5.46
N SER A 185 12.41 20.91 -4.20
CA SER A 185 13.43 20.77 -3.15
C SER A 185 13.68 19.29 -2.82
N ARG A 186 14.83 18.99 -2.18
CA ARG A 186 15.11 17.62 -1.70
C ARG A 186 14.03 17.08 -0.77
N HIS A 187 13.48 17.94 0.10
CA HIS A 187 12.48 17.55 1.07
C HIS A 187 11.18 17.15 0.37
N GLN A 188 10.77 17.92 -0.66
CA GLN A 188 9.62 17.56 -1.50
C GLN A 188 9.87 16.25 -2.24
N ALA A 189 11.05 16.06 -2.83
CA ALA A 189 11.38 14.82 -3.54
C ALA A 189 11.33 13.58 -2.63
N ILE A 190 11.89 13.67 -1.41
CA ILE A 190 11.87 12.59 -0.42
C ILE A 190 10.43 12.31 0.07
N MET A 191 9.66 13.36 0.41
CA MET A 191 8.35 13.20 1.04
C MET A 191 7.23 12.83 0.06
N ALA A 192 7.27 13.36 -1.16
CA ALA A 192 6.18 13.21 -2.13
C ALA A 192 6.20 11.89 -2.90
N TYR A 193 7.37 11.27 -3.01
CA TYR A 193 7.60 10.13 -3.88
C TYR A 193 8.13 8.89 -3.15
N SER A 194 8.21 8.94 -1.82
CA SER A 194 8.33 7.76 -0.97
C SER A 194 7.01 6.98 -0.98
N GLN A 195 7.07 5.70 -1.35
CA GLN A 195 5.94 4.76 -1.35
C GLN A 195 5.46 4.43 0.06
N ASN A 196 6.31 4.64 1.07
CA ASN A 196 6.04 4.38 2.47
C ASN A 196 6.79 5.44 3.30
N LEU A 197 6.06 6.42 3.86
CA LEU A 197 6.62 7.34 4.87
C LEU A 197 7.20 6.59 6.10
N GLU A 198 6.90 5.29 6.22
CA GLU A 198 7.35 4.38 7.28
C GLU A 198 8.64 3.62 6.95
N THR A 199 9.12 3.65 5.70
CA THR A 199 10.49 3.23 5.37
C THR A 199 11.41 4.44 5.37
N LEU A 200 11.98 4.68 6.55
CA LEU A 200 13.35 5.07 6.92
C LEU A 200 14.38 5.48 5.83
N THR A 201 14.08 6.02 4.65
CA THR A 201 15.14 6.45 3.69
C THR A 201 15.97 7.61 4.24
N TYR A 202 15.31 8.52 4.97
CA TYR A 202 15.96 9.61 5.67
C TYR A 202 16.67 9.12 6.93
N GLU A 203 16.10 8.16 7.67
CA GLU A 203 16.73 7.63 8.89
C GLU A 203 17.89 6.66 8.61
N HIS A 204 17.85 5.95 7.48
CA HIS A 204 18.91 5.05 7.04
C HIS A 204 20.25 5.77 6.90
N GLN A 205 20.26 7.07 6.55
CA GLN A 205 21.50 7.86 6.48
C GLN A 205 22.16 8.04 7.86
N PHE A 206 21.42 7.87 8.95
CA PHE A 206 21.88 7.98 10.34
C PHE A 206 22.12 6.63 11.01
N LEU A 207 21.86 5.51 10.31
CA LEU A 207 22.21 4.19 10.84
C LEU A 207 23.73 4.08 11.02
N PRO A 208 24.21 3.40 12.08
CA PRO A 208 25.63 3.22 12.31
C PRO A 208 26.28 2.50 11.14
N LEU A 209 27.48 2.96 10.75
CA LEU A 209 28.28 2.31 9.72
C LEU A 209 28.76 0.94 10.22
N PRO A 210 28.80 -0.10 9.35
CA PRO A 210 29.45 -1.36 9.67
C PRO A 210 30.90 -1.13 10.13
N GLY A 211 31.34 -1.84 11.18
CA GLY A 211 32.54 -1.50 11.98
C GLY A 211 33.80 -1.17 11.17
N ASP A 212 34.19 -2.02 10.23
CA ASP A 212 35.41 -1.81 9.44
C ASP A 212 35.31 -0.58 8.54
N LEU A 213 34.14 -0.33 7.93
CA LEU A 213 33.90 0.85 7.08
C LEU A 213 33.99 2.14 7.89
N ALA A 214 33.45 2.16 9.12
CA ALA A 214 33.54 3.34 9.99
C ALA A 214 35.01 3.68 10.29
N SER A 215 35.82 2.67 10.61
CA SER A 215 37.23 2.85 10.98
C SER A 215 38.11 3.29 9.81
N GLU A 216 37.81 2.83 8.59
CA GLU A 216 38.55 3.17 7.37
C GLU A 216 38.13 4.53 6.81
N ALA A 217 36.83 4.82 6.80
CA ALA A 217 36.31 6.11 6.36
C ALA A 217 36.73 7.27 7.29
N LEU A 218 36.78 7.05 8.60
CA LEU A 218 37.25 8.06 9.57
C LEU A 218 38.72 8.47 9.38
N LYS A 219 39.54 7.63 8.72
CA LYS A 219 40.95 7.96 8.41
C LYS A 219 41.08 8.84 7.16
N ALA A 220 40.06 8.87 6.31
CA ALA A 220 40.08 9.62 5.07
C ALA A 220 39.77 11.11 5.33
N LYS A 221 40.54 12.00 4.70
CA LYS A 221 40.26 13.45 4.74
C LYS A 221 39.19 13.88 3.73
N ARG A 222 39.04 13.12 2.65
CA ARG A 222 38.13 13.36 1.54
C ARG A 222 37.61 12.03 1.03
N LEU A 223 36.31 11.94 0.80
CA LEU A 223 35.62 10.70 0.46
C LEU A 223 34.80 10.85 -0.81
N ALA A 224 34.99 9.93 -1.76
CA ALA A 224 34.16 9.81 -2.95
C ALA A 224 33.43 8.46 -2.97
N PHE A 225 32.22 8.42 -3.52
CA PHE A 225 31.46 7.18 -3.68
C PHE A 225 31.33 6.77 -5.14
N LEU A 226 31.75 5.54 -5.47
CA LEU A 226 31.65 4.93 -6.81
C LEU A 226 30.82 3.63 -6.76
N PRO A 227 29.51 3.67 -7.09
CA PRO A 227 28.72 2.48 -7.36
C PRO A 227 29.10 1.89 -8.72
N LEU A 228 29.51 0.61 -8.75
CA LEU A 228 29.80 -0.11 -9.99
C LEU A 228 28.54 -0.76 -10.58
N GLN A 229 28.54 -0.92 -11.90
CA GLN A 229 27.51 -1.60 -12.68
C GLN A 229 27.94 -3.03 -13.04
N LEU A 230 27.00 -3.80 -13.60
CA LEU A 230 27.33 -5.12 -14.14
C LEU A 230 28.21 -4.98 -15.39
N TYR A 231 29.12 -5.93 -15.60
CA TYR A 231 30.03 -5.92 -16.76
C TYR A 231 29.31 -5.97 -18.12
N ASP A 232 28.09 -6.51 -18.13
CA ASP A 232 27.23 -6.67 -19.31
C ASP A 232 25.96 -5.80 -19.23
N ASP A 233 26.03 -4.69 -18.50
CA ASP A 233 24.98 -3.67 -18.46
C ASP A 233 24.98 -2.86 -19.77
N ALA A 234 23.80 -2.69 -20.39
CA ALA A 234 23.63 -1.84 -21.57
C ALA A 234 24.09 -0.40 -21.30
N ASN A 235 23.82 0.10 -20.09
CA ASN A 235 24.22 1.44 -19.66
C ASN A 235 25.75 1.59 -19.70
N LEU A 236 26.50 0.60 -19.21
CA LEU A 236 27.95 0.62 -19.27
C LEU A 236 28.45 0.52 -20.71
N LEU A 237 28.00 -0.49 -21.47
CA LEU A 237 28.62 -0.85 -22.74
C LEU A 237 28.20 0.03 -23.93
N ARG A 238 27.05 0.69 -23.85
CA ARG A 238 26.48 1.48 -24.96
C ARG A 238 26.43 2.97 -24.67
N PHE A 239 26.10 3.33 -23.44
CA PHE A 239 25.82 4.72 -23.05
C PHE A 239 26.96 5.29 -22.21
N SER A 240 28.18 4.79 -22.38
CA SER A 240 29.35 5.30 -21.68
C SER A 240 30.60 5.24 -22.57
N PRO A 241 31.67 5.97 -22.20
CA PRO A 241 32.95 5.88 -22.91
C PRO A 241 33.76 4.62 -22.56
N TYR A 242 33.25 3.75 -21.67
CA TYR A 242 33.97 2.60 -21.13
C TYR A 242 33.46 1.28 -21.74
N ASN A 243 34.38 0.35 -21.97
CA ASN A 243 34.05 -0.99 -22.48
C ASN A 243 34.06 -2.04 -21.37
N LYS A 244 34.68 -1.75 -20.23
CA LYS A 244 34.84 -2.66 -19.10
C LYS A 244 34.76 -1.92 -17.77
N VAL A 245 34.45 -2.67 -16.71
CA VAL A 245 34.46 -2.17 -15.32
C VAL A 245 35.87 -1.75 -14.89
N SER A 246 36.91 -2.44 -15.38
CA SER A 246 38.33 -2.08 -15.19
C SER A 246 38.63 -0.66 -15.67
N ASP A 247 38.15 -0.31 -16.86
CA ASP A 247 38.42 0.99 -17.49
C ASP A 247 37.84 2.12 -16.63
N VAL A 248 36.66 1.90 -16.04
CA VAL A 248 36.00 2.85 -15.14
C VAL A 248 36.85 3.11 -13.90
N VAL A 249 37.28 2.04 -13.21
CA VAL A 249 38.01 2.21 -11.96
C VAL A 249 39.41 2.78 -12.20
N LEU A 250 40.08 2.42 -13.29
CA LEU A 250 41.39 2.96 -13.61
C LEU A 250 41.35 4.46 -13.93
N ASP A 251 40.37 4.91 -14.73
CA ASP A 251 40.21 6.32 -15.06
C ASP A 251 39.81 7.15 -13.84
N VAL A 252 38.87 6.66 -13.02
CA VAL A 252 38.35 7.39 -11.87
C VAL A 252 39.32 7.42 -10.69
N ILE A 253 39.83 6.25 -10.29
CA ILE A 253 40.59 6.13 -9.03
C ILE A 253 41.96 6.79 -9.13
N SER A 254 42.60 6.74 -10.30
CA SER A 254 43.89 7.42 -10.52
C SER A 254 43.78 8.91 -10.24
N LYS A 255 42.82 9.59 -10.87
CA LYS A 255 42.55 11.03 -10.72
C LYS A 255 42.17 11.42 -9.27
N LEU A 256 41.35 10.60 -8.61
CA LEU A 256 40.91 10.84 -7.24
C LEU A 256 42.05 10.68 -6.23
N ALA A 257 42.85 9.61 -6.37
CA ALA A 257 43.95 9.30 -5.47
C ALA A 257 45.03 10.40 -5.50
N GLU A 258 45.33 10.94 -6.69
CA GLU A 258 46.27 12.07 -6.87
C GLU A 258 45.82 13.32 -6.11
N GLN A 259 44.52 13.55 -6.00
CA GLN A 259 43.92 14.67 -5.25
C GLN A 259 43.63 14.36 -3.78
N GLY A 260 44.14 13.22 -3.29
CA GLY A 260 44.07 12.81 -1.89
C GLY A 260 42.71 12.26 -1.43
N TYR A 261 41.84 11.87 -2.35
CA TYR A 261 40.58 11.20 -2.02
C TYR A 261 40.80 9.73 -1.69
N THR A 262 40.01 9.24 -0.72
CA THR A 262 39.73 7.81 -0.56
C THR A 262 38.38 7.51 -1.21
N THR A 263 38.32 6.49 -2.07
CA THR A 263 37.09 6.15 -2.79
C THR A 263 36.46 4.89 -2.22
N ILE A 264 35.19 4.99 -1.86
CA ILE A 264 34.35 3.83 -1.51
C ILE A 264 33.78 3.26 -2.82
N ILE A 265 34.14 2.02 -3.13
CA ILE A 265 33.68 1.31 -4.33
C ILE A 265 32.70 0.23 -3.91
N LYS A 266 31.49 0.27 -4.46
CA LYS A 266 30.44 -0.73 -4.20
C LYS A 266 30.08 -1.51 -5.47
N PRO A 267 30.45 -2.79 -5.58
CA PRO A 267 29.99 -3.67 -6.65
C PRO A 267 28.46 -3.78 -6.72
N HIS A 268 27.92 -4.00 -7.92
CA HIS A 268 26.47 -4.17 -8.08
C HIS A 268 25.98 -5.43 -7.35
N PRO A 269 24.87 -5.39 -6.57
CA PRO A 269 24.39 -6.54 -5.79
C PRO A 269 24.14 -7.79 -6.64
N ALA A 270 23.59 -7.61 -7.84
CA ALA A 270 23.32 -8.71 -8.77
C ALA A 270 24.59 -9.39 -9.32
N SER A 271 25.80 -8.83 -9.10
CA SER A 271 27.05 -9.47 -9.49
C SER A 271 27.22 -10.86 -8.87
N ARG A 272 26.63 -11.10 -7.68
CA ARG A 272 26.65 -12.40 -6.97
C ARG A 272 25.96 -13.53 -7.75
N HIS A 273 25.03 -13.18 -8.63
CA HIS A 273 24.21 -14.13 -9.38
C HIS A 273 24.50 -14.07 -10.88
N ARG A 274 25.51 -13.30 -11.29
CA ARG A 274 25.85 -13.04 -12.68
C ARG A 274 27.15 -13.78 -13.03
N GLN A 275 27.06 -14.74 -13.95
CA GLN A 275 28.23 -15.46 -14.46
C GLN A 275 29.28 -14.47 -15.00
N ASN A 276 30.55 -14.68 -14.66
CA ASN A 276 31.70 -13.81 -14.97
C ASN A 276 31.78 -12.44 -14.25
N ALA A 277 30.75 -11.98 -13.54
CA ALA A 277 30.81 -10.71 -12.84
C ALA A 277 31.80 -10.71 -11.66
N HIS A 278 31.97 -11.85 -10.98
CA HIS A 278 33.01 -12.02 -9.96
C HIS A 278 34.42 -11.83 -10.53
N MET A 279 34.69 -12.39 -11.71
CA MET A 279 35.98 -12.26 -12.39
C MET A 279 36.22 -10.81 -12.84
N ALA A 280 35.22 -10.16 -13.43
CA ALA A 280 35.32 -8.75 -13.84
C ALA A 280 35.62 -7.82 -12.65
N ASN A 281 34.92 -8.00 -11.53
CA ASN A 281 35.17 -7.24 -10.30
C ASN A 281 36.55 -7.56 -9.69
N PHE A 282 37.00 -8.82 -9.76
CA PHE A 282 38.33 -9.21 -9.30
C PHE A 282 39.43 -8.52 -10.11
N ILE A 283 39.33 -8.56 -11.45
CA ILE A 283 40.28 -7.89 -12.35
C ILE A 283 40.32 -6.38 -12.05
N ALA A 284 39.16 -5.72 -12.00
CA ALA A 284 39.06 -4.31 -11.68
C ALA A 284 39.71 -3.98 -10.32
N ARG A 285 39.50 -4.82 -9.29
CA ARG A 285 40.15 -4.64 -7.98
C ARG A 285 41.66 -4.87 -8.03
N SER A 286 42.14 -5.87 -8.76
CA SER A 286 43.57 -6.17 -8.90
C SER A 286 44.33 -5.06 -9.59
N GLU A 287 43.73 -4.38 -10.56
CA GLU A 287 44.33 -3.24 -11.26
C GLU A 287 44.54 -2.01 -10.35
N LEU A 288 43.79 -1.92 -9.26
CA LEU A 288 43.92 -0.85 -8.26
C LEU A 288 45.00 -1.11 -7.21
N GLN A 289 45.85 -2.15 -7.35
CA GLN A 289 46.85 -2.51 -6.36
C GLN A 289 47.78 -1.34 -5.97
N GLN A 290 48.10 -0.45 -6.91
CA GLN A 290 48.94 0.72 -6.66
C GLN A 290 48.26 1.81 -5.80
N TRP A 291 46.93 1.79 -5.67
CA TRP A 291 46.12 2.72 -4.88
C TRP A 291 45.32 2.01 -3.77
N ALA A 292 45.78 0.83 -3.33
CA ALA A 292 45.05 0.01 -2.37
C ALA A 292 44.76 0.74 -1.04
N ASP A 293 45.61 1.70 -0.63
CA ASP A 293 45.41 2.54 0.56
C ASP A 293 44.38 3.68 0.35
N LYS A 294 43.96 3.92 -0.90
CA LYS A 294 42.98 4.94 -1.32
C LYS A 294 41.64 4.35 -1.71
N VAL A 295 41.44 3.04 -1.57
CA VAL A 295 40.22 2.36 -2.01
C VAL A 295 39.63 1.55 -0.87
N ILE A 296 38.33 1.75 -0.62
CA ILE A 296 37.53 0.90 0.27
C ILE A 296 36.58 0.10 -0.62
N TRP A 297 36.84 -1.20 -0.77
CA TRP A 297 36.08 -2.07 -1.67
C TRP A 297 35.01 -2.88 -0.91
N CYS A 298 33.73 -2.60 -1.16
CA CYS A 298 32.59 -3.14 -0.42
C CYS A 298 32.09 -4.49 -0.99
N ASP A 299 32.91 -5.55 -0.96
CA ASP A 299 32.53 -6.90 -1.47
C ASP A 299 32.31 -7.98 -0.41
N ARG A 300 32.35 -7.62 0.88
CA ARG A 300 32.15 -8.58 1.97
C ARG A 300 30.74 -9.19 1.97
N THR A 301 30.68 -10.51 2.12
CA THR A 301 29.45 -11.32 1.94
C THR A 301 28.47 -11.21 3.11
N ASP A 302 28.93 -10.77 4.27
CA ASP A 302 28.22 -10.70 5.55
C ASP A 302 27.64 -9.31 5.89
N VAL A 303 28.03 -8.26 5.15
CA VAL A 303 27.61 -6.88 5.40
C VAL A 303 26.81 -6.32 4.22
N THR A 304 25.61 -5.80 4.50
CA THR A 304 24.79 -5.11 3.50
C THR A 304 24.99 -3.60 3.61
N TYR A 305 25.65 -2.99 2.63
CA TYR A 305 25.87 -1.54 2.59
C TYR A 305 24.68 -0.81 1.95
N ASN A 306 24.09 0.17 2.64
CA ASN A 306 22.99 0.98 2.11
C ASN A 306 23.53 2.16 1.28
N ASN A 307 23.00 2.37 0.05
CA ASN A 307 23.42 3.49 -0.80
C ASN A 307 23.21 4.85 -0.10
N SER A 308 22.11 5.02 0.63
CA SER A 308 21.77 6.26 1.33
C SER A 308 22.85 6.66 2.34
N GLN A 309 23.43 5.68 3.05
CA GLN A 309 24.52 5.90 4.00
C GLN A 309 25.80 6.31 3.28
N LEU A 310 26.17 5.59 2.21
CA LEU A 310 27.40 5.85 1.46
C LEU A 310 27.36 7.21 0.75
N ILE A 311 26.22 7.55 0.16
CA ILE A 311 25.96 8.87 -0.45
C ILE A 311 26.11 9.98 0.59
N ASN A 312 25.48 9.83 1.76
CA ASN A 312 25.52 10.85 2.80
C ASN A 312 26.94 11.05 3.36
N LEU A 313 27.69 9.96 3.54
CA LEU A 313 29.05 9.95 4.08
C LEU A 313 30.08 10.63 3.16
N CYS A 314 29.91 10.55 1.84
CA CYS A 314 30.89 11.03 0.87
C CYS A 314 30.68 12.51 0.49
N ASP A 315 31.74 13.15 0.03
CA ASP A 315 31.71 14.55 -0.43
C ASP A 315 30.89 14.69 -1.72
N PHE A 316 30.99 13.70 -2.61
CA PHE A 316 30.22 13.61 -3.85
C PHE A 316 30.12 12.15 -4.32
N VAL A 317 29.25 11.94 -5.31
CA VAL A 317 29.05 10.63 -5.96
C VAL A 317 29.58 10.69 -7.39
N ILE A 318 30.32 9.68 -7.79
CA ILE A 318 30.76 9.49 -9.18
C ILE A 318 30.16 8.20 -9.71
N THR A 319 29.47 8.27 -10.83
CA THR A 319 28.86 7.10 -11.46
C THR A 319 29.04 7.16 -12.96
N VAL A 320 29.02 6.01 -13.62
CA VAL A 320 28.94 5.99 -15.07
C VAL A 320 27.57 6.52 -15.48
N ASN A 321 26.50 5.79 -15.16
CA ASN A 321 25.12 6.20 -15.44
C ASN A 321 24.10 5.43 -14.59
N SER A 322 24.51 5.00 -13.39
CA SER A 322 23.64 4.28 -12.45
C SER A 322 22.51 5.16 -11.93
N SER A 323 21.38 4.54 -11.56
CA SER A 323 20.27 5.20 -10.85
C SER A 323 20.72 5.81 -9.52
N VAL A 324 21.80 5.29 -8.93
CA VAL A 324 22.41 5.83 -7.70
C VAL A 324 22.84 7.29 -7.87
N GLY A 325 23.20 7.72 -9.08
CA GLY A 325 23.48 9.13 -9.35
C GLY A 325 22.23 10.01 -9.26
N PHE A 326 21.06 9.51 -9.65
CA PHE A 326 19.79 10.22 -9.42
C PHE A 326 19.39 10.17 -7.93
N GLU A 327 19.60 9.03 -7.24
CA GLU A 327 19.35 8.91 -5.80
C GLU A 327 20.16 9.92 -4.98
N ALA A 328 21.38 10.24 -5.41
CA ALA A 328 22.23 11.24 -4.76
C ALA A 328 21.65 12.67 -4.81
N LEU A 329 20.79 12.99 -5.79
CA LEU A 329 20.08 14.26 -5.87
C LEU A 329 19.02 14.43 -4.76
N TYR A 330 18.63 13.35 -4.08
CA TYR A 330 17.79 13.44 -2.88
C TYR A 330 18.54 13.98 -1.67
N TYR A 331 19.87 13.90 -1.70
CA TYR A 331 20.75 14.34 -0.61
C TYR A 331 21.46 15.65 -0.94
N ASP A 332 21.08 16.30 -2.06
CA ASP A 332 21.76 17.47 -2.63
C ASP A 332 23.28 17.25 -2.85
N LYS A 333 23.73 15.99 -2.95
CA LYS A 333 25.15 15.70 -3.16
C LYS A 333 25.54 16.04 -4.61
N PRO A 334 26.72 16.63 -4.84
CA PRO A 334 27.27 16.73 -6.20
C PRO A 334 27.40 15.34 -6.82
N VAL A 335 27.10 15.25 -8.11
CA VAL A 335 27.15 13.97 -8.85
C VAL A 335 27.93 14.17 -10.14
N VAL A 336 28.95 13.34 -10.36
CA VAL A 336 29.62 13.22 -11.65
C VAL A 336 29.00 12.03 -12.39
N VAL A 337 28.49 12.26 -13.59
CA VAL A 337 27.87 11.23 -14.43
C VAL A 337 28.69 11.09 -15.71
N LEU A 338 29.51 10.03 -15.80
CA LEU A 338 30.52 9.85 -16.84
C LEU A 338 29.93 9.43 -18.20
N GLY A 339 28.79 8.73 -18.19
CA GLY A 339 28.04 8.32 -19.38
C GLY A 339 26.77 9.14 -19.59
N ASP A 340 25.96 8.71 -20.55
CA ASP A 340 24.59 9.18 -20.73
C ASP A 340 23.66 8.37 -19.84
N ALA A 341 22.75 9.07 -19.16
CA ALA A 341 21.78 8.46 -18.24
C ALA A 341 20.39 9.02 -18.53
N VAL A 342 19.36 8.21 -18.24
CA VAL A 342 17.96 8.62 -18.47
C VAL A 342 17.55 9.89 -17.72
N TYR A 343 18.28 10.26 -16.67
CA TYR A 343 18.06 11.46 -15.87
C TYR A 343 19.05 12.60 -16.17
N LYS A 344 20.03 12.42 -17.09
CA LYS A 344 21.12 13.38 -17.33
C LYS A 344 20.77 14.36 -18.45
N PRO A 345 20.35 15.62 -18.18
CA PRO A 345 20.32 16.67 -19.20
C PRO A 345 21.75 17.11 -19.56
N ARG A 346 21.89 17.81 -20.69
CA ARG A 346 23.18 18.09 -21.34
C ARG A 346 24.19 18.88 -20.49
N ASP A 347 23.71 19.77 -19.65
CA ASP A 347 24.51 20.83 -19.02
C ASP A 347 24.26 20.98 -17.51
N LEU A 348 23.78 19.92 -16.83
CA LEU A 348 23.53 19.95 -15.38
C LEU A 348 24.70 19.44 -14.54
N PHE A 349 25.24 18.28 -14.89
CA PHE A 349 26.16 17.55 -14.02
C PHE A 349 27.60 18.00 -14.24
N PRO A 350 28.38 18.29 -13.18
CA PRO A 350 29.78 18.66 -13.31
C PRO A 350 30.64 17.49 -13.81
N SER A 351 31.76 17.82 -14.47
CA SER A 351 32.81 16.84 -14.78
C SER A 351 33.64 16.51 -13.53
N LEU A 352 34.39 15.41 -13.58
CA LEU A 352 35.30 15.03 -12.49
C LEU A 352 36.37 16.11 -12.28
N GLU A 353 36.91 16.67 -13.36
CA GLU A 353 37.91 17.72 -13.34
C GLU A 353 37.37 18.99 -12.66
N GLN A 354 36.14 19.41 -12.97
CA GLN A 354 35.50 20.56 -12.34
C GLN A 354 35.34 20.38 -10.82
N ILE A 355 35.02 19.16 -10.36
CA ILE A 355 34.92 18.85 -8.93
C ILE A 355 36.31 18.89 -8.27
N LEU A 356 37.30 18.27 -8.90
CA LEU A 356 38.67 18.19 -8.35
C LEU A 356 39.34 19.56 -8.26
N GLU A 357 39.11 20.43 -9.24
CA GLU A 357 39.63 21.80 -9.24
C GLU A 357 38.85 22.77 -8.34
N GLY A 358 37.68 22.36 -7.85
CA GLY A 358 36.77 23.24 -7.10
C GLY A 358 36.10 24.31 -7.98
N ASN A 359 36.08 24.10 -9.29
CA ASN A 359 35.61 25.04 -10.31
C ASN A 359 34.18 24.72 -10.76
N PHE A 360 33.25 24.51 -9.83
CA PHE A 360 31.83 24.34 -10.16
C PHE A 360 30.93 25.13 -9.22
N ASP A 361 29.91 25.79 -9.79
CA ASP A 361 28.93 26.56 -9.03
C ASP A 361 27.88 25.60 -8.44
N TYR A 362 28.01 25.36 -7.14
CA TYR A 362 27.14 24.48 -6.40
C TYR A 362 25.70 25.00 -6.31
N ASP A 363 25.49 26.32 -6.20
CA ASP A 363 24.14 26.88 -6.11
C ASP A 363 23.40 26.77 -7.44
N THR A 364 24.10 27.04 -8.55
CA THR A 364 23.56 26.82 -9.91
C THR A 364 23.25 25.34 -10.15
N TYR A 365 24.12 24.44 -9.70
CA TYR A 365 23.88 23.00 -9.75
C TYR A 365 22.61 22.60 -8.98
N LEU A 366 22.43 23.10 -7.75
CA LEU A 366 21.23 22.77 -6.94
C LEU A 366 19.94 23.29 -7.56
N GLN A 367 19.96 24.47 -8.18
CA GLN A 367 18.81 25.00 -8.93
C GLN A 367 18.46 24.09 -10.11
N GLY A 368 19.46 23.71 -10.90
CA GLY A 368 19.28 22.78 -12.01
C GLY A 368 18.77 21.41 -11.57
N ALA A 369 19.29 20.87 -10.46
CA ALA A 369 18.82 19.64 -9.85
C ALA A 369 17.36 19.77 -9.35
N GLY A 370 16.97 20.95 -8.89
CA GLY A 370 15.58 21.29 -8.55
C GLY A 370 14.63 21.18 -9.74
N TYR A 371 15.02 21.71 -10.91
CA TYR A 371 14.25 21.58 -12.15
C TYR A 371 14.18 20.13 -12.64
N LEU A 372 15.30 19.41 -12.59
CA LEU A 372 15.33 17.99 -12.96
C LEU A 372 14.41 17.17 -12.07
N ARG A 373 14.46 17.33 -10.74
CA ARG A 373 13.54 16.65 -9.81
C ARG A 373 12.09 16.95 -10.15
N GLN A 374 11.77 18.22 -10.40
CA GLN A 374 10.42 18.67 -10.75
C GLN A 374 9.90 18.07 -12.06
N PHE A 375 10.74 17.97 -13.08
CA PHE A 375 10.39 17.33 -14.34
C PHE A 375 10.26 15.81 -14.19
N PHE A 376 11.31 15.20 -13.63
CA PHE A 376 11.52 13.75 -13.66
C PHE A 376 10.54 13.02 -12.73
N LEU A 377 10.45 13.44 -11.46
CA LEU A 377 9.50 12.87 -10.49
C LEU A 377 8.08 13.44 -10.67
N GLY A 378 7.99 14.70 -11.11
CA GLY A 378 6.72 15.42 -11.19
C GLY A 378 5.80 14.97 -12.31
N GLY A 379 6.31 14.36 -13.37
CA GLY A 379 5.46 13.93 -14.49
C GLY A 379 6.11 13.01 -15.53
N TYR A 380 7.44 12.95 -15.63
CA TYR A 380 8.08 12.10 -16.63
C TYR A 380 8.06 10.61 -16.25
N LEU A 381 8.55 10.24 -15.05
CA LEU A 381 8.52 8.86 -14.58
C LEU A 381 7.08 8.39 -14.34
N GLN A 382 6.72 7.20 -14.84
CA GLN A 382 5.42 6.59 -14.61
C GLN A 382 5.50 5.57 -13.47
N SER A 383 4.42 5.38 -12.71
CA SER A 383 4.37 4.30 -11.71
C SER A 383 4.38 2.93 -12.40
N ASP A 384 5.09 1.97 -11.81
CA ASP A 384 5.15 0.58 -12.31
C ASP A 384 3.77 -0.07 -12.44
N LYS A 385 2.80 0.37 -11.62
CA LYS A 385 1.38 -0.06 -11.66
C LYS A 385 0.72 0.14 -13.02
N ILE A 386 1.25 1.04 -13.86
CA ILE A 386 0.75 1.23 -15.22
C ILE A 386 0.82 -0.06 -16.05
N ARG A 387 1.73 -0.97 -15.72
CA ARG A 387 1.90 -2.25 -16.42
C ARG A 387 0.84 -3.29 -16.04
N SER A 388 0.01 -3.01 -15.04
CA SER A 388 -1.13 -3.82 -14.62
C SER A 388 -2.48 -3.13 -14.82
N ASP A 389 -2.50 -1.88 -15.29
CA ASP A 389 -3.72 -1.09 -15.53
C ASP A 389 -3.86 -0.80 -17.03
N ALA A 390 -4.67 -1.61 -17.71
CA ALA A 390 -4.87 -1.52 -19.15
C ALA A 390 -5.47 -0.17 -19.59
N SER A 391 -6.29 0.47 -18.75
CA SER A 391 -6.92 1.76 -19.06
C SER A 391 -5.90 2.89 -18.99
N MET A 392 -5.14 2.98 -17.89
CA MET A 392 -4.07 3.97 -17.75
C MET A 392 -2.98 3.78 -18.80
N PHE A 393 -2.63 2.53 -19.10
CA PHE A 393 -1.66 2.21 -20.15
C PHE A 393 -2.10 2.73 -21.52
N ALA A 394 -3.35 2.43 -21.91
CA ALA A 394 -3.92 2.92 -23.17
C ALA A 394 -3.98 4.46 -23.25
N GLU A 395 -4.31 5.14 -22.16
CA GLU A 395 -4.28 6.60 -22.10
C GLU A 395 -2.87 7.14 -22.38
N ARG A 396 -1.83 6.56 -21.76
CA ARG A 396 -0.44 6.97 -21.96
C ARG A 396 0.07 6.66 -23.37
N LEU A 397 -0.28 5.51 -23.95
CA LEU A 397 0.03 5.22 -25.35
C LEU A 397 -0.57 6.27 -26.29
N GLY A 398 -1.86 6.60 -26.09
CA GLY A 398 -2.56 7.59 -26.89
C GLY A 398 -1.94 8.98 -26.80
N LEU A 399 -1.52 9.39 -25.60
CA LEU A 399 -0.82 10.66 -25.38
C LEU A 399 0.53 10.70 -26.11
N ILE A 400 1.36 9.67 -25.96
CA ILE A 400 2.69 9.61 -26.59
C ILE A 400 2.54 9.63 -28.12
N ASP A 401 1.65 8.81 -28.68
CA ASP A 401 1.36 8.78 -30.12
C ASP A 401 0.88 10.13 -30.65
N TYR A 402 -0.03 10.78 -29.93
CA TYR A 402 -0.52 12.10 -30.30
C TYR A 402 0.61 13.16 -30.35
N LEU A 403 1.45 13.23 -29.33
CA LEU A 403 2.57 14.18 -29.26
C LEU A 403 3.60 13.92 -30.37
N CYS A 404 3.93 12.65 -30.61
CA CYS A 404 4.86 12.25 -31.68
C CYS A 404 4.31 12.59 -33.07
N LYS A 405 3.00 12.44 -33.30
CA LYS A 405 2.37 12.80 -34.59
C LYS A 405 2.30 14.30 -34.83
N LEU A 406 2.16 15.11 -33.78
CA LEU A 406 2.12 16.56 -33.90
C LEU A 406 3.47 17.16 -34.33
N ARG A 407 4.55 16.77 -33.66
CA ARG A 407 5.92 17.14 -34.04
C ARG A 407 6.84 15.94 -33.89
N PRO A 408 6.96 15.13 -34.96
CA PRO A 408 7.91 14.04 -35.00
C PRO A 408 9.32 14.58 -34.72
N THR A 409 10.11 13.88 -33.93
CA THR A 409 11.53 14.18 -33.65
C THR A 409 11.84 15.42 -32.80
N ASP A 410 10.85 16.18 -32.31
CA ASP A 410 11.07 17.34 -31.42
C ASP A 410 11.04 16.91 -29.93
N PRO A 411 12.20 16.73 -29.27
CA PRO A 411 12.25 16.28 -27.88
C PRO A 411 11.69 17.29 -26.89
N ILE A 412 11.81 18.59 -27.18
CA ILE A 412 11.33 19.66 -26.29
C ILE A 412 9.80 19.72 -26.37
N HIS A 413 9.23 19.62 -27.57
CA HIS A 413 7.78 19.53 -27.75
C HIS A 413 7.20 18.31 -27.02
N PHE A 414 7.81 17.14 -27.20
CA PHE A 414 7.38 15.92 -26.51
C PHE A 414 7.47 16.07 -24.99
N ALA A 415 8.64 16.46 -24.46
CA ALA A 415 8.84 16.59 -23.01
C ALA A 415 7.86 17.59 -22.39
N ARG A 416 7.64 18.75 -23.03
CA ARG A 416 6.69 19.76 -22.57
C ARG A 416 5.25 19.25 -22.58
N GLY A 417 4.81 18.64 -23.68
CA GLY A 417 3.45 18.14 -23.82
C GLY A 417 3.17 16.96 -22.89
N PHE A 418 4.13 16.04 -22.78
CA PHE A 418 4.03 14.88 -21.90
C PHE A 418 3.96 15.31 -20.44
N TYR A 419 4.89 16.18 -20.01
CA TYR A 419 4.88 16.73 -18.66
C TYR A 419 3.58 17.49 -18.34
N ALA A 420 3.12 18.37 -19.23
CA ALA A 420 1.89 19.13 -19.01
C ALA A 420 0.65 18.24 -18.83
N ALA A 421 0.61 17.08 -19.50
CA ALA A 421 -0.49 16.14 -19.41
C ALA A 421 -0.40 15.21 -18.19
N SER A 422 0.79 14.73 -17.83
CA SER A 422 0.98 13.77 -16.73
C SER A 422 1.15 14.44 -15.36
N ALA A 423 1.78 15.62 -15.33
CA ALA A 423 2.20 16.25 -14.09
C ALA A 423 1.05 16.68 -13.16
N PRO A 424 -0.10 17.20 -13.61
CA PRO A 424 -1.17 17.60 -12.69
C PRO A 424 -1.69 16.43 -11.85
N ALA A 425 -1.94 15.27 -12.47
CA ALA A 425 -2.42 14.09 -11.76
C ALA A 425 -1.34 13.50 -10.84
N GLN A 426 -0.11 13.41 -11.32
CA GLN A 426 1.02 12.85 -10.58
C GLN A 426 1.45 13.74 -9.41
N GLN A 427 1.50 15.06 -9.61
CA GLN A 427 1.73 16.02 -8.53
C GLN A 427 0.54 16.12 -7.60
N SER A 428 -0.70 15.97 -8.06
CA SER A 428 -1.84 15.89 -7.15
C SER A 428 -1.76 14.64 -6.28
N SER A 429 -1.41 13.49 -6.84
CA SER A 429 -1.21 12.24 -6.09
C SER A 429 -0.03 12.35 -5.12
N ALA A 430 1.10 12.90 -5.57
CA ALA A 430 2.29 13.11 -4.77
C ALA A 430 2.10 14.21 -3.71
N ARG A 431 1.33 15.27 -4.01
CA ARG A 431 0.90 16.27 -3.02
C ARG A 431 -0.08 15.68 -2.03
N SER A 432 -1.03 14.86 -2.47
CA SER A 432 -1.88 14.08 -1.54
C SER A 432 -1.00 13.23 -0.62
N ALA A 433 0.01 12.52 -1.16
CA ALA A 433 1.02 11.80 -0.38
C ALA A 433 1.83 12.73 0.57
N MET A 434 2.25 13.93 0.12
CA MET A 434 2.87 14.96 0.97
C MET A 434 1.94 15.51 2.05
N PHE A 435 0.64 15.67 1.77
CA PHE A 435 -0.39 16.17 2.69
C PHE A 435 -0.82 15.11 3.71
N TYR A 436 -0.48 13.84 3.47
CA TYR A 436 -0.45 12.79 4.48
C TYR A 436 0.82 12.85 5.36
N GLY A 437 1.76 13.77 5.11
CA GLY A 437 2.93 14.06 5.93
C GLY A 437 2.71 15.19 6.94
N LEU A 438 3.11 14.95 8.19
CA LEU A 438 3.10 15.92 9.29
C LEU A 438 4.02 17.14 9.01
N SER A 439 3.40 18.33 8.94
CA SER A 439 3.96 19.68 9.18
C SER A 439 4.97 20.27 8.18
N THR A 440 4.92 21.60 8.02
CA THR A 440 6.10 22.44 7.72
C THR A 440 6.00 23.85 8.33
N PRO A 441 7.14 24.53 8.58
CA PRO A 441 7.18 25.76 9.37
C PRO A 441 6.69 26.98 8.58
N GLY A 442 5.81 27.79 9.18
CA GLY A 442 5.73 29.22 8.86
C GLY A 442 4.44 29.81 8.27
N GLN A 443 3.24 29.29 8.57
CA GLN A 443 1.94 29.98 8.35
C GLN A 443 1.27 29.72 6.98
N ASN A 444 0.44 28.67 6.91
CA ASN A 444 -0.74 28.56 6.04
C ASN A 444 -0.61 28.85 4.51
N GLU A 445 -0.48 27.81 3.67
CA GLU A 445 -0.74 27.92 2.22
C GLU A 445 -1.85 26.94 1.78
N PHE A 446 -3.04 27.51 1.54
CA PHE A 446 -4.33 26.84 1.30
C PHE A 446 -4.62 26.59 -0.20
N ALA A 447 -5.28 25.48 -0.53
CA ALA A 447 -6.65 25.47 -1.13
C ALA A 447 -7.13 24.05 -1.52
N ILE A 448 -8.45 23.83 -1.41
CA ILE A 448 -9.18 22.54 -1.51
C ILE A 448 -10.08 22.54 -2.77
N PRO A 449 -10.18 21.40 -3.50
CA PRO A 449 -11.50 20.89 -3.94
C PRO A 449 -11.54 19.33 -3.90
N GLY A 450 -12.62 18.58 -3.62
CA GLY A 450 -14.06 18.68 -3.88
C GLY A 450 -14.49 17.51 -4.78
N GLN A 451 -14.95 16.36 -4.23
CA GLN A 451 -15.36 15.18 -5.02
C GLN A 451 -16.88 15.09 -5.23
N ALA A 452 -17.29 14.69 -6.43
CA ALA A 452 -18.66 14.35 -6.81
C ALA A 452 -18.92 12.84 -6.73
N GLN A 453 -20.03 12.43 -6.11
CA GLN A 453 -20.57 11.07 -6.16
C GLN A 453 -21.65 10.94 -7.25
N ARG A 454 -21.74 9.78 -7.91
CA ARG A 454 -22.93 9.34 -8.66
C ARG A 454 -23.48 8.05 -8.06
N LYS A 455 -24.81 8.00 -7.83
CA LYS A 455 -25.60 6.85 -7.35
C LYS A 455 -26.66 6.48 -8.40
N ASN A 456 -26.89 5.18 -8.62
CA ASN A 456 -28.15 4.63 -9.17
C ASN A 456 -28.92 3.95 -8.02
N ARG A 457 -30.17 4.34 -7.77
CA ARG A 457 -30.80 4.20 -6.43
C ARG A 457 -32.18 3.53 -6.37
N SER A 458 -32.76 2.97 -7.45
CA SER A 458 -34.18 2.57 -7.42
C SER A 458 -34.47 1.08 -7.23
N GLN A 459 -33.57 0.15 -7.56
CA GLN A 459 -33.86 -1.30 -7.47
C GLN A 459 -33.22 -1.98 -6.25
N THR A 460 -32.17 -1.39 -5.69
CA THR A 460 -31.43 -1.86 -4.51
C THR A 460 -32.19 -1.70 -3.19
N ALA A 461 -33.19 -0.81 -3.13
CA ALA A 461 -33.86 -0.45 -1.87
C ALA A 461 -34.93 -1.44 -1.41
N ILE A 462 -35.51 -2.24 -2.32
CA ILE A 462 -36.58 -3.22 -1.99
C ILE A 462 -35.94 -4.53 -1.53
N THR A 463 -34.90 -5.01 -2.22
CA THR A 463 -34.13 -6.21 -1.84
C THR A 463 -33.39 -6.03 -0.50
N SER A 464 -32.97 -4.80 -0.15
CA SER A 464 -32.29 -4.53 1.13
C SER A 464 -33.16 -4.77 2.37
N ALA A 465 -34.48 -4.64 2.27
CA ALA A 465 -35.38 -4.83 3.42
C ALA A 465 -35.56 -6.31 3.83
N TYR A 466 -35.42 -7.22 2.86
CA TYR A 466 -35.53 -8.67 3.06
C TYR A 466 -34.19 -9.34 3.38
N LEU A 467 -33.08 -8.62 3.19
CA LEU A 467 -31.71 -9.12 3.39
C LEU A 467 -31.44 -9.64 4.82
N PRO A 468 -31.88 -8.97 5.91
CA PRO A 468 -31.70 -9.49 7.27
C PRO A 468 -32.48 -10.79 7.54
N ILE A 469 -33.62 -10.98 6.88
CA ILE A 469 -34.45 -12.19 7.01
C ILE A 469 -33.79 -13.34 6.27
N ALA A 470 -33.35 -13.09 5.03
CA ALA A 470 -32.59 -14.05 4.23
C ALA A 470 -31.35 -14.57 4.98
N ARG A 471 -30.59 -13.68 5.63
CA ARG A 471 -29.40 -14.03 6.42
C ARG A 471 -29.71 -14.93 7.62
N ARG A 472 -30.81 -14.66 8.35
CA ARG A 472 -31.25 -15.54 9.45
C ARG A 472 -31.63 -16.92 8.96
N LEU A 473 -32.34 -17.00 7.83
CA LEU A 473 -32.71 -18.28 7.22
C LEU A 473 -31.48 -19.07 6.76
N LEU A 474 -30.47 -18.41 6.19
CA LEU A 474 -29.20 -19.05 5.82
C LEU A 474 -28.46 -19.60 7.05
N SER A 475 -28.39 -18.83 8.14
CA SER A 475 -27.74 -19.27 9.39
C SER A 475 -28.51 -20.42 10.06
N TYR A 476 -29.85 -20.36 10.05
CA TYR A 476 -30.73 -21.42 10.56
C TYR A 476 -30.56 -22.74 9.80
N THR A 477 -30.60 -22.67 8.47
CA THR A 477 -30.53 -23.85 7.60
C THR A 477 -29.12 -24.44 7.53
N ARG A 478 -28.08 -23.61 7.68
CA ARG A 478 -26.66 -23.96 7.49
C ARG A 478 -26.32 -24.50 6.09
N ILE A 479 -27.20 -24.30 5.13
CA ILE A 479 -26.98 -24.70 3.73
C ILE A 479 -26.18 -23.59 3.05
N GLN A 480 -25.05 -23.93 2.45
CA GLN A 480 -24.14 -22.96 1.81
C GLN A 480 -24.32 -22.87 0.29
N GLU A 481 -24.93 -23.88 -0.33
CA GLU A 481 -25.20 -23.92 -1.76
C GLU A 481 -26.51 -23.19 -2.08
N LEU A 482 -26.44 -22.24 -3.03
CA LEU A 482 -27.58 -21.39 -3.39
C LEU A 482 -28.77 -22.21 -3.88
N ASP A 483 -28.53 -23.18 -4.75
CA ASP A 483 -29.58 -23.99 -5.34
C ASP A 483 -30.32 -24.83 -4.28
N GLU A 484 -29.60 -25.35 -3.28
CA GLU A 484 -30.15 -26.15 -2.20
C GLU A 484 -31.00 -25.30 -1.22
N VAL A 485 -30.56 -24.07 -0.90
CA VAL A 485 -31.35 -23.14 -0.06
C VAL A 485 -32.62 -22.72 -0.77
N LEU A 486 -32.56 -22.40 -2.05
CA LEU A 486 -33.72 -21.96 -2.82
C LEU A 486 -34.75 -23.09 -2.95
N GLU A 487 -34.29 -24.34 -3.13
CA GLU A 487 -35.15 -25.52 -3.11
C GLU A 487 -35.80 -25.74 -1.74
N TRP A 488 -35.02 -25.63 -0.65
CA TRP A 488 -35.55 -25.69 0.72
C TRP A 488 -36.63 -24.65 0.96
N LEU A 489 -36.40 -23.40 0.54
CA LEU A 489 -37.36 -22.31 0.71
C LEU A 489 -38.66 -22.60 -0.05
N ASP A 490 -38.57 -23.06 -1.30
CA ASP A 490 -39.74 -23.40 -2.11
C ASP A 490 -40.57 -24.54 -1.52
N LEU A 491 -39.93 -25.56 -0.96
CA LEU A 491 -40.61 -26.69 -0.33
C LEU A 491 -41.27 -26.28 0.98
N THR A 492 -40.54 -25.52 1.79
CA THR A 492 -40.97 -25.10 3.13
C THR A 492 -42.11 -24.09 3.05
N TRP A 493 -42.07 -23.16 2.09
CA TRP A 493 -43.11 -22.14 1.85
C TRP A 493 -44.49 -22.72 1.48
N ARG A 494 -44.54 -23.94 0.91
CA ARG A 494 -45.80 -24.57 0.46
C ARG A 494 -46.67 -25.14 1.58
N SER A 495 -46.11 -25.28 2.78
CA SER A 495 -46.83 -25.83 3.94
C SER A 495 -47.09 -24.75 4.98
N GLU A 496 -48.25 -24.78 5.63
CA GLU A 496 -48.59 -23.84 6.70
C GLU A 496 -47.56 -23.89 7.85
N LYS A 497 -47.14 -25.11 8.22
CA LYS A 497 -46.11 -25.33 9.24
C LYS A 497 -44.76 -24.73 8.83
N GLY A 498 -44.33 -24.95 7.58
CA GLY A 498 -43.06 -24.43 7.08
C GLY A 498 -43.07 -22.91 6.86
N LEU A 499 -44.20 -22.33 6.42
CA LEU A 499 -44.35 -20.88 6.34
C LEU A 499 -44.25 -20.22 7.72
N THR A 500 -44.87 -20.83 8.74
CA THR A 500 -44.74 -20.38 10.13
C THR A 500 -43.28 -20.47 10.61
N GLU A 501 -42.56 -21.54 10.26
CA GLU A 501 -41.13 -21.72 10.56
C GLU A 501 -40.27 -20.64 9.90
N ILE A 502 -40.47 -20.34 8.61
CA ILE A 502 -39.77 -19.25 7.89
C ILE A 502 -40.03 -17.89 8.55
N ILE A 503 -41.26 -17.63 8.99
CA ILE A 503 -41.62 -16.36 9.61
C ILE A 503 -40.95 -16.20 10.98
N MET A 504 -40.94 -17.26 11.80
CA MET A 504 -40.34 -17.23 13.14
C MET A 504 -38.82 -17.13 13.06
N GLU A 505 -38.17 -18.05 12.34
CA GLU A 505 -36.71 -18.13 12.28
C GLU A 505 -36.11 -16.96 11.47
N GLY A 506 -36.80 -16.56 10.39
CA GLY A 506 -36.40 -15.40 9.60
C GLY A 506 -36.72 -14.05 10.27
N GLY A 507 -37.63 -14.02 11.24
CA GLY A 507 -38.12 -12.78 11.85
C GLY A 507 -38.83 -11.87 10.84
N LEU A 508 -39.67 -12.44 9.97
CA LEU A 508 -40.36 -11.70 8.91
C LEU A 508 -41.42 -10.75 9.48
N VAL A 509 -42.11 -11.16 10.55
CA VAL A 509 -43.15 -10.39 11.25
C VAL A 509 -42.57 -9.78 12.52
N ASP A 510 -42.86 -8.50 12.76
CA ASP A 510 -42.55 -7.80 14.02
C ASP A 510 -43.85 -7.60 14.78
N ASP A 511 -44.07 -8.39 15.83
CA ASP A 511 -45.33 -8.41 16.61
C ASP A 511 -45.71 -7.03 17.14
N THR A 512 -44.72 -6.26 17.60
CA THR A 512 -44.95 -4.94 18.20
C THR A 512 -45.40 -3.95 17.14
N TYR A 513 -44.73 -3.94 15.98
CA TYR A 513 -45.15 -3.15 14.84
C TYR A 513 -46.53 -3.58 14.32
N TYR A 514 -46.76 -4.88 14.21
CA TYR A 514 -47.94 -5.46 13.58
C TYR A 514 -49.20 -5.13 14.39
N LEU A 515 -49.18 -5.31 15.72
CA LEU A 515 -50.28 -4.95 16.61
C LEU A 515 -50.48 -3.43 16.74
N LYS A 516 -49.42 -2.65 16.55
CA LYS A 516 -49.51 -1.18 16.51
C LYS A 516 -50.15 -0.69 15.22
N THR A 517 -49.88 -1.36 14.10
CA THR A 517 -50.33 -0.96 12.76
C THR A 517 -51.75 -1.44 12.48
N TYR A 518 -52.11 -2.65 12.92
CA TYR A 518 -53.39 -3.29 12.65
C TYR A 518 -54.24 -3.39 13.93
N ALA A 519 -55.04 -2.35 14.15
CA ALA A 519 -55.90 -2.25 15.33
C ALA A 519 -56.95 -3.38 15.40
N ASP A 520 -57.42 -3.87 14.25
CA ASP A 520 -58.35 -4.99 14.14
C ASP A 520 -57.77 -6.30 14.69
N VAL A 521 -56.50 -6.59 14.38
CA VAL A 521 -55.78 -7.77 14.90
C VAL A 521 -55.58 -7.66 16.42
N ARG A 522 -55.20 -6.47 16.88
CA ARG A 522 -54.99 -6.17 18.31
C ARG A 522 -56.28 -6.26 19.12
N GLU A 523 -57.38 -5.68 18.62
CA GLU A 523 -58.67 -5.69 19.30
C GLU A 523 -59.32 -7.07 19.32
N ALA A 524 -59.07 -7.88 18.29
CA ALA A 524 -59.48 -9.28 18.25
C ALA A 524 -58.59 -10.21 19.10
N ASN A 525 -57.49 -9.70 19.67
CA ASN A 525 -56.51 -10.45 20.48
C ASN A 525 -55.98 -11.69 19.74
N ILE A 526 -55.69 -11.56 18.44
CA ILE A 526 -55.15 -12.62 17.59
C ILE A 526 -53.62 -12.50 17.55
N ASP A 527 -52.94 -13.64 17.62
CA ASP A 527 -51.48 -13.71 17.46
C ASP A 527 -51.04 -13.15 16.09
N PRO A 528 -50.06 -12.22 16.04
CA PRO A 528 -49.62 -11.57 14.80
C PRO A 528 -49.10 -12.54 13.72
N ILE A 529 -48.32 -13.54 14.12
CA ILE A 529 -47.75 -14.54 13.20
C ILE A 529 -48.87 -15.40 12.64
N PHE A 530 -49.74 -15.92 13.50
CA PHE A 530 -50.94 -16.66 13.10
C PHE A 530 -51.79 -15.84 12.12
N HIS A 531 -52.09 -14.58 12.44
CA HIS A 531 -52.86 -13.73 11.54
C HIS A 531 -52.15 -13.52 10.21
N PHE A 532 -50.83 -13.27 10.22
CA PHE A 532 -50.08 -13.01 8.99
C PHE A 532 -50.05 -14.24 8.07
N VAL A 533 -49.85 -15.44 8.63
CA VAL A 533 -49.87 -16.72 7.90
C VAL A 533 -51.24 -16.99 7.25
N HIS A 534 -52.34 -16.85 8.00
CA HIS A 534 -53.66 -17.25 7.54
C HIS A 534 -54.39 -16.18 6.71
N TYR A 535 -54.12 -14.89 6.97
CA TYR A 535 -54.88 -13.78 6.39
C TYR A 535 -53.97 -12.66 5.85
N GLY A 536 -52.98 -12.23 6.64
CA GLY A 536 -52.17 -11.04 6.35
C GLY A 536 -51.38 -11.11 5.03
N LEU A 537 -50.83 -12.27 4.67
CA LEU A 537 -50.13 -12.47 3.39
C LEU A 537 -51.05 -12.38 2.17
N GLN A 538 -52.30 -12.85 2.29
CA GLN A 538 -53.29 -12.76 1.20
C GLN A 538 -53.83 -11.33 1.06
N GLU A 539 -53.99 -10.66 2.19
CA GLU A 539 -54.43 -9.26 2.27
C GLU A 539 -53.33 -8.26 1.87
N GLY A 540 -52.08 -8.72 1.75
CA GLY A 540 -50.94 -7.86 1.45
C GLY A 540 -50.60 -6.91 2.58
N ARG A 541 -50.76 -7.34 3.84
CA ARG A 541 -50.38 -6.55 5.02
C ARG A 541 -48.86 -6.41 5.09
N SER A 542 -48.38 -5.24 5.48
CA SER A 542 -46.98 -5.00 5.85
C SER A 542 -46.65 -5.76 7.14
N PRO A 543 -45.69 -6.71 7.13
CA PRO A 543 -45.35 -7.52 8.30
C PRO A 543 -44.46 -6.79 9.31
N ARG A 544 -43.73 -5.76 8.86
CA ARG A 544 -42.84 -4.93 9.68
C ARG A 544 -42.56 -3.57 9.01
N ALA A 545 -42.08 -2.60 9.78
CA ALA A 545 -41.88 -1.22 9.32
C ALA A 545 -40.96 -1.07 8.08
N SER A 546 -39.96 -1.94 7.93
CA SER A 546 -39.03 -1.92 6.81
C SER A 546 -39.56 -2.58 5.54
N ILE A 547 -40.68 -3.31 5.61
CA ILE A 547 -41.24 -4.09 4.50
C ILE A 547 -42.63 -3.58 4.15
N SER A 548 -42.80 -3.08 2.93
CA SER A 548 -44.11 -2.80 2.37
C SER A 548 -44.91 -4.08 2.22
N GLY A 549 -46.21 -4.04 2.50
CA GLY A 549 -47.09 -5.18 2.32
C GLY A 549 -47.12 -5.67 0.87
N ALA A 550 -46.95 -6.97 0.69
CA ALA A 550 -46.87 -7.63 -0.61
C ALA A 550 -47.64 -8.95 -0.57
N LYS A 551 -48.04 -9.46 -1.74
CA LYS A 551 -48.72 -10.77 -1.83
C LYS A 551 -47.73 -11.92 -1.61
N ALA A 552 -48.25 -13.11 -1.36
CA ALA A 552 -47.44 -14.31 -1.09
C ALA A 552 -46.37 -14.61 -2.16
N GLU A 553 -46.72 -14.56 -3.45
CA GLU A 553 -45.78 -14.83 -4.55
C GLU A 553 -44.65 -13.77 -4.60
N GLU A 554 -45.01 -12.50 -4.45
CA GLU A 554 -44.04 -11.39 -4.46
C GLU A 554 -43.12 -11.45 -3.23
N THR A 555 -43.65 -11.79 -2.06
CA THR A 555 -42.87 -11.97 -0.83
C THR A 555 -41.86 -13.10 -0.98
N LEU A 556 -42.26 -14.22 -1.58
CA LEU A 556 -41.36 -15.34 -1.86
C LEU A 556 -40.27 -14.94 -2.87
N THR A 557 -40.62 -14.22 -3.94
CA THR A 557 -39.63 -13.72 -4.91
C THR A 557 -38.62 -12.79 -4.24
N LEU A 558 -39.06 -11.84 -3.42
CA LEU A 558 -38.18 -10.92 -2.71
C LEU A 558 -37.27 -11.63 -1.70
N LEU A 559 -37.78 -12.67 -1.02
CA LEU A 559 -36.96 -13.52 -0.15
C LEU A 559 -35.89 -14.29 -0.93
N LYS A 560 -36.25 -14.87 -2.09
CA LYS A 560 -35.27 -15.55 -2.97
C LYS A 560 -34.19 -14.60 -3.47
N GLU A 561 -34.58 -13.43 -3.97
CA GLU A 561 -33.63 -12.40 -4.40
C GLU A 561 -32.72 -11.95 -3.26
N ALA A 562 -33.27 -11.80 -2.05
CA ALA A 562 -32.49 -11.46 -0.86
C ALA A 562 -31.53 -12.58 -0.42
N ILE A 563 -31.93 -13.86 -0.53
CA ILE A 563 -31.07 -15.02 -0.27
C ILE A 563 -29.94 -15.09 -1.30
N THR A 564 -30.25 -14.95 -2.57
CA THR A 564 -29.23 -14.88 -3.64
C THR A 564 -28.26 -13.73 -3.37
N ALA A 565 -28.77 -12.54 -3.03
CA ALA A 565 -27.93 -11.40 -2.68
C ALA A 565 -27.08 -11.64 -1.43
N ALA A 566 -27.62 -12.31 -0.41
CA ALA A 566 -26.89 -12.62 0.83
C ALA A 566 -25.76 -13.64 0.63
N ILE A 567 -25.93 -14.62 -0.27
CA ILE A 567 -24.87 -15.58 -0.63
C ILE A 567 -23.79 -14.92 -1.50
N VAL A 568 -24.20 -14.08 -2.47
CA VAL A 568 -23.26 -13.38 -3.36
C VAL A 568 -22.50 -12.26 -2.64
N GLN A 569 -23.12 -11.64 -1.62
CA GLN A 569 -22.54 -10.59 -0.78
C GLN A 569 -22.67 -10.97 0.70
N PRO A 570 -21.76 -11.82 1.23
CA PRO A 570 -21.79 -12.20 2.64
C PRO A 570 -21.66 -10.96 3.54
N VAL A 571 -22.34 -10.99 4.70
CA VAL A 571 -22.31 -9.90 5.71
C VAL A 571 -20.87 -9.58 6.12
N ILE A 572 -20.06 -10.63 6.23
CA ILE A 572 -18.63 -10.56 6.57
C ILE A 572 -17.88 -11.11 5.35
N PRO A 573 -17.20 -10.26 4.55
CA PRO A 573 -16.36 -10.74 3.48
C PRO A 573 -15.18 -11.53 4.06
N LEU A 574 -14.94 -12.74 3.55
CA LEU A 574 -13.81 -13.57 3.98
C LEU A 574 -12.66 -13.47 2.96
N TYR A 575 -11.50 -13.06 3.45
CA TYR A 575 -10.26 -12.96 2.72
C TYR A 575 -9.31 -14.03 3.27
N PRO A 576 -9.18 -15.20 2.60
CA PRO A 576 -8.36 -16.29 3.11
C PRO A 576 -6.90 -15.84 3.31
N LEU A 577 -6.26 -16.41 4.33
CA LEU A 577 -4.81 -16.29 4.52
C LEU A 577 -4.08 -17.22 3.54
N SER A 578 -2.85 -16.87 3.19
CA SER A 578 -1.98 -17.83 2.51
C SER A 578 -1.69 -19.04 3.44
N PRO A 579 -1.33 -20.21 2.90
CA PRO A 579 -0.99 -21.37 3.72
C PRO A 579 0.10 -21.08 4.76
N GLU A 580 1.11 -20.28 4.39
CA GLU A 580 2.20 -19.87 5.29
C GLU A 580 1.72 -18.94 6.41
N GLU A 581 0.86 -17.97 6.07
CA GLU A 581 0.26 -17.05 7.03
C GLU A 581 -0.64 -17.78 8.04
N ALA A 582 -1.43 -18.74 7.57
CA ALA A 582 -2.29 -19.57 8.40
C ALA A 582 -1.48 -20.41 9.39
N VAL A 583 -0.44 -21.13 8.92
CA VAL A 583 0.45 -21.92 9.78
C VAL A 583 1.13 -21.05 10.83
N ARG A 584 1.62 -19.88 10.45
CA ARG A 584 2.26 -18.93 11.37
C ARG A 584 1.27 -18.39 12.42
N ARG A 585 0.03 -18.08 12.01
CA ARG A 585 -1.03 -17.67 12.93
C ARG A 585 -1.33 -18.76 13.95
N ASP A 586 -1.55 -19.99 13.49
CA ASP A 586 -1.90 -21.12 14.36
C ASP A 586 -0.78 -21.44 15.36
N SER A 587 0.49 -21.37 14.93
CA SER A 587 1.66 -21.52 15.82
C SER A 587 1.68 -20.45 16.91
N GLN A 588 1.49 -19.17 16.55
CA GLN A 588 1.47 -18.08 17.52
C GLN A 588 0.27 -18.19 18.48
N PHE A 589 -0.88 -18.66 18.00
CA PHE A 589 -2.06 -18.89 18.83
C PHE A 589 -1.82 -19.99 19.86
N ALA A 590 -1.15 -21.08 19.47
CA ALA A 590 -0.76 -22.14 20.39
C ALA A 590 0.20 -21.61 21.47
N GLU A 591 1.19 -20.79 21.11
CA GLU A 591 2.13 -20.16 22.05
C GLU A 591 1.42 -19.22 23.03
N ILE A 592 0.54 -18.35 22.51
CA ILE A 592 -0.21 -17.40 23.34
C ILE A 592 -1.14 -18.17 24.28
N ARG A 593 -1.90 -19.15 23.77
CA ARG A 593 -2.78 -20.01 24.58
C ARG A 593 -2.01 -20.67 25.72
N ALA A 594 -0.88 -21.30 25.42
CA ALA A 594 -0.04 -21.93 26.44
C ALA A 594 0.43 -20.93 27.50
N ALA A 595 0.88 -19.74 27.10
CA ALA A 595 1.30 -18.70 28.04
C ALA A 595 0.14 -18.20 28.94
N LEU A 596 -1.05 -18.02 28.37
CA LEU A 596 -2.22 -17.54 29.11
C LEU A 596 -2.78 -18.61 30.07
N GLU A 597 -2.76 -19.89 29.70
CA GLU A 597 -3.20 -21.01 30.57
C GLU A 597 -2.38 -21.14 31.85
N HIS A 598 -1.07 -20.86 31.78
CA HIS A 598 -0.18 -20.95 32.95
C HIS A 598 -0.27 -19.72 33.87
N SER A 599 -0.76 -18.59 33.37
CA SER A 599 -0.82 -17.35 34.13
C SER A 599 -2.01 -17.30 35.10
N GLN A 600 -1.75 -16.97 36.36
CA GLN A 600 -2.77 -16.78 37.41
C GLN A 600 -3.35 -15.35 37.46
N LYS A 601 -2.94 -14.48 36.53
CA LYS A 601 -3.33 -13.06 36.53
C LYS A 601 -4.80 -12.90 36.13
N ARG A 602 -5.50 -11.96 36.80
CA ARG A 602 -6.92 -11.67 36.61
C ARG A 602 -7.20 -10.46 35.71
N ILE A 603 -6.15 -9.77 35.26
CA ILE A 603 -6.23 -8.63 34.35
C ILE A 603 -5.45 -8.96 33.09
N ALA A 604 -5.98 -8.55 31.94
CA ALA A 604 -5.28 -8.58 30.66
C ALA A 604 -5.13 -7.17 30.08
N VAL A 605 -4.03 -6.95 29.37
CA VAL A 605 -3.80 -5.76 28.55
C VAL A 605 -3.51 -6.24 27.13
N VAL A 606 -4.32 -5.82 26.16
CA VAL A 606 -4.02 -5.97 24.74
C VAL A 606 -3.54 -4.63 24.19
N ALA A 607 -2.27 -4.55 23.86
CA ALA A 607 -1.63 -3.36 23.31
C ALA A 607 -1.26 -3.56 21.85
N HIS A 608 -1.93 -2.83 20.95
CA HIS A 608 -1.52 -2.80 19.54
C HIS A 608 -0.42 -1.74 19.33
N LEU A 609 0.81 -2.19 19.07
CA LEU A 609 1.97 -1.31 18.98
C LEU A 609 2.45 -1.21 17.54
N TYR A 610 2.08 -0.11 16.88
CA TYR A 610 2.45 0.17 15.50
C TYR A 610 3.50 1.27 15.41
N TYR A 611 3.25 2.41 16.06
CA TYR A 611 4.17 3.55 16.07
C TYR A 611 5.22 3.41 17.17
N ARG A 612 6.44 3.03 16.77
CA ARG A 612 7.58 2.81 17.67
C ARG A 612 7.84 3.96 18.64
N ASP A 613 7.76 5.20 18.19
CA ASP A 613 8.02 6.41 18.98
C ASP A 613 7.03 6.60 20.13
N LEU A 614 5.83 6.02 20.03
CA LEU A 614 4.79 6.09 21.06
C LEU A 614 4.84 4.93 22.06
N VAL A 615 5.68 3.91 21.81
CA VAL A 615 5.77 2.73 22.67
C VAL A 615 6.24 3.08 24.09
N PRO A 616 7.30 3.90 24.31
CA PRO A 616 7.74 4.24 25.66
C PRO A 616 6.64 4.89 26.51
N GLU A 617 5.80 5.74 25.90
CA GLU A 617 4.68 6.38 26.59
C GLU A 617 3.63 5.36 27.03
N ILE A 618 3.31 4.37 26.18
CA ILE A 618 2.38 3.29 26.54
C ILE A 618 2.95 2.44 27.68
N LEU A 619 4.22 2.04 27.59
CA LEU A 619 4.86 1.22 28.62
C LEU A 619 4.86 1.95 29.97
N SER A 620 5.17 3.25 29.98
CA SER A 620 5.10 4.07 31.18
C SER A 620 3.67 4.20 31.73
N ALA A 621 2.67 4.39 30.87
CA ALA A 621 1.27 4.47 31.30
C ALA A 621 0.78 3.17 31.97
N LEU A 622 1.26 2.01 31.53
CA LEU A 622 0.91 0.71 32.11
C LEU A 622 1.44 0.51 33.54
N GLU A 623 2.45 1.26 33.98
CA GLU A 623 2.95 1.23 35.38
C GLU A 623 1.92 1.73 36.40
N THR A 624 0.87 2.39 35.93
CA THR A 624 -0.24 2.85 36.78
C THR A 624 -1.21 1.74 37.16
N ILE A 625 -1.15 0.57 36.51
CA ILE A 625 -1.99 -0.58 36.87
C ILE A 625 -1.44 -1.17 38.19
N PRO A 626 -2.22 -1.17 39.28
CA PRO A 626 -1.74 -1.54 40.62
C PRO A 626 -1.58 -3.06 40.82
N GLU A 627 -2.13 -3.86 39.91
CA GLU A 627 -2.18 -5.33 39.98
C GLU A 627 -1.42 -5.96 38.82
N ALA A 628 -0.95 -7.20 39.01
CA ALA A 628 -0.28 -7.94 37.94
C ALA A 628 -1.25 -8.28 36.79
N PHE A 629 -0.81 -8.07 35.55
CA PHE A 629 -1.60 -8.34 34.34
C PHE A 629 -0.82 -9.14 33.29
N ASP A 630 -1.56 -9.81 32.41
CA ASP A 630 -1.01 -10.42 31.20
C ASP A 630 -0.93 -9.37 30.10
N LEU A 631 0.27 -9.12 29.57
CA LEU A 631 0.48 -8.19 28.45
C LEU A 631 0.53 -8.97 27.14
N ILE A 632 -0.47 -8.76 26.29
CA ILE A 632 -0.58 -9.33 24.95
C ILE A 632 -0.33 -8.20 23.94
N VAL A 633 0.77 -8.26 23.23
CA VAL A 633 1.16 -7.24 22.25
C VAL A 633 0.82 -7.70 20.85
N THR A 634 0.00 -6.94 20.13
CA THR A 634 -0.24 -7.16 18.70
C THR A 634 0.60 -6.22 17.87
N LEU A 635 1.25 -6.77 16.83
CA LEU A 635 2.19 -6.08 15.95
C LEU A 635 1.92 -6.47 14.49
N PRO A 636 2.30 -5.64 13.51
CA PRO A 636 2.44 -6.12 12.13
C PRO A 636 3.46 -7.27 12.06
N ASP A 637 3.44 -8.07 11.00
CA ASP A 637 4.38 -9.17 10.80
C ASP A 637 5.75 -8.74 10.25
N TRP A 638 6.02 -7.44 10.23
CA TRP A 638 7.25 -6.81 9.75
C TRP A 638 7.68 -5.66 10.67
N GLY A 639 8.97 -5.29 10.65
CA GLY A 639 9.48 -4.09 11.34
C GLY A 639 9.45 -4.12 12.89
N THR A 640 9.13 -5.26 13.51
CA THR A 640 8.78 -5.34 14.93
C THR A 640 9.94 -5.38 15.92
N ARG A 641 11.16 -5.73 15.47
CA ARG A 641 12.27 -6.12 16.35
C ARG A 641 12.55 -5.16 17.50
N HIS A 642 12.56 -3.85 17.24
CA HIS A 642 12.84 -2.84 18.27
C HIS A 642 11.67 -2.64 19.23
N ILE A 643 10.43 -2.75 18.75
CA ILE A 643 9.24 -2.69 19.61
C ILE A 643 9.25 -3.89 20.55
N GLU A 644 9.50 -5.10 20.03
CA GLU A 644 9.61 -6.30 20.84
C GLU A 644 10.72 -6.19 21.88
N GLN A 645 11.88 -5.63 21.52
CA GLN A 645 12.96 -5.40 22.45
C GLN A 645 12.53 -4.47 23.60
N MET A 646 12.00 -3.29 23.30
CA MET A 646 11.54 -2.33 24.32
C MET A 646 10.47 -2.93 25.23
N VAL A 647 9.52 -3.69 24.66
CA VAL A 647 8.47 -4.38 25.43
C VAL A 647 9.08 -5.45 26.32
N ARG A 648 9.99 -6.30 25.83
CA ARG A 648 10.61 -7.37 26.62
C ARG A 648 11.50 -6.84 27.74
N GLU A 649 12.14 -5.69 27.51
CA GLU A 649 12.92 -5.00 28.54
C GLU A 649 12.03 -4.50 29.68
N ALA A 650 10.85 -3.96 29.39
CA ALA A 650 9.91 -3.47 30.39
C ALA A 650 9.02 -4.57 31.01
N TYR A 651 8.58 -5.54 30.19
CA TYR A 651 7.65 -6.61 30.52
C TYR A 651 8.15 -7.95 29.93
N PRO A 652 9.06 -8.66 30.62
CA PRO A 652 9.68 -9.88 30.11
C PRO A 652 8.69 -11.02 29.79
N GLU A 653 7.57 -11.07 30.51
CA GLU A 653 6.50 -12.07 30.35
C GLU A 653 5.50 -11.70 29.23
N ALA A 654 5.71 -10.61 28.51
CA ALA A 654 4.82 -10.20 27.42
C ALA A 654 4.79 -11.25 26.30
N VAL A 655 3.58 -11.50 25.78
CA VAL A 655 3.36 -12.38 24.63
C VAL A 655 3.08 -11.55 23.39
N PHE A 656 3.50 -12.05 22.22
CA PHE A 656 3.48 -11.30 20.98
C PHE A 656 2.65 -12.01 19.92
N TYR A 657 1.71 -11.29 19.33
CA TYR A 657 0.99 -11.71 18.13
C TYR A 657 1.40 -10.85 16.93
N ARG A 658 2.21 -11.43 16.04
CA ARG A 658 2.64 -10.81 14.77
C ARG A 658 1.58 -11.14 13.72
N ALA A 659 0.64 -10.24 13.58
CA ALA A 659 -0.52 -10.37 12.74
C ALA A 659 -0.20 -9.91 11.31
N VAL A 660 -0.83 -10.54 10.33
CA VAL A 660 -0.86 -9.98 8.97
C VAL A 660 -1.46 -8.58 9.01
N ASN A 661 -0.96 -7.66 8.19
CA ASN A 661 -1.38 -6.26 8.25
C ASN A 661 -2.79 -6.06 7.66
N ARG A 662 -3.82 -6.42 8.43
CA ARG A 662 -5.25 -6.34 8.05
C ARG A 662 -6.08 -5.82 9.24
N GLY A 663 -6.98 -4.88 8.98
CA GLY A 663 -7.90 -4.37 10.00
C GLY A 663 -7.26 -3.51 11.10
N ARG A 664 -6.02 -3.02 10.88
CA ARG A 664 -5.28 -2.12 11.79
C ARG A 664 -5.19 -2.68 13.22
N ASP A 665 -5.66 -1.95 14.23
CA ASP A 665 -5.66 -2.41 15.62
C ASP A 665 -6.85 -3.31 15.96
N ILE A 666 -7.91 -3.26 15.15
CA ILE A 666 -9.17 -3.98 15.39
C ILE A 666 -9.05 -5.43 14.92
N GLY A 667 -8.49 -5.67 13.73
CA GLY A 667 -8.34 -7.00 13.15
C GLY A 667 -7.59 -7.98 14.06
N PRO A 668 -6.35 -7.68 14.45
CA PRO A 668 -5.58 -8.51 15.38
C PRO A 668 -6.23 -8.66 16.75
N PHE A 669 -6.99 -7.66 17.22
CA PHE A 669 -7.69 -7.74 18.49
C PHE A 669 -8.87 -8.69 18.46
N VAL A 670 -9.73 -8.57 17.45
CA VAL A 670 -10.87 -9.47 17.19
C VAL A 670 -10.38 -10.90 17.05
N ASP A 671 -9.28 -11.10 16.33
CA ASP A 671 -8.69 -12.42 16.10
C ASP A 671 -8.24 -13.11 17.41
N LEU A 672 -7.83 -12.33 18.42
CA LEU A 672 -7.42 -12.83 19.74
C LEU A 672 -8.58 -13.06 20.72
N LEU A 673 -9.79 -12.55 20.45
CA LEU A 673 -10.92 -12.65 21.39
C LEU A 673 -11.26 -14.08 21.83
N PRO A 674 -11.20 -15.11 20.97
CA PRO A 674 -11.43 -16.49 21.41
C PRO A 674 -10.48 -16.91 22.55
N LEU A 675 -9.19 -16.57 22.45
CA LEU A 675 -8.19 -16.89 23.49
C LEU A 675 -8.44 -16.09 24.77
N ILE A 676 -8.82 -14.81 24.64
CA ILE A 676 -9.00 -13.91 25.78
C ILE A 676 -10.29 -14.24 26.55
N THR A 677 -11.38 -14.59 25.85
CA THR A 677 -12.70 -14.82 26.47
C THR A 677 -12.85 -16.21 27.10
N GLU A 678 -12.00 -17.16 26.73
CA GLU A 678 -11.86 -18.46 27.40
C GLU A 678 -11.26 -18.32 28.81
N LYS A 679 -10.31 -17.40 29.00
CA LYS A 679 -9.73 -17.12 30.30
C LYS A 679 -10.68 -16.26 31.14
N ASN A 680 -10.78 -16.60 32.42
CA ASN A 680 -11.64 -15.89 33.36
C ASN A 680 -10.95 -14.61 33.85
N TYR A 681 -10.79 -13.60 33.00
CA TYR A 681 -10.31 -12.28 33.41
C TYR A 681 -11.44 -11.45 34.05
N ASP A 682 -11.11 -10.68 35.09
CA ASP A 682 -12.03 -9.71 35.68
C ASP A 682 -12.21 -8.51 34.76
N ALA A 683 -11.10 -8.06 34.15
CA ALA A 683 -11.03 -6.89 33.29
C ALA A 683 -9.95 -7.05 32.22
N LEU A 684 -10.21 -6.46 31.05
CA LEU A 684 -9.31 -6.35 29.92
C LEU A 684 -9.17 -4.88 29.54
N LEU A 685 -7.95 -4.40 29.44
CA LEU A 685 -7.63 -3.11 28.85
C LEU A 685 -7.22 -3.31 27.38
N LYS A 686 -7.94 -2.68 26.45
CA LYS A 686 -7.52 -2.56 25.06
C LYS A 686 -6.92 -1.16 24.85
N ILE A 687 -5.68 -1.10 24.37
CA ILE A 687 -4.99 0.15 24.03
C ILE A 687 -4.22 0.02 22.70
N GLN A 688 -3.82 1.15 22.12
CA GLN A 688 -3.08 1.18 20.86
C GLN A 688 -2.27 2.46 20.68
N THR A 689 -1.23 2.39 19.86
CA THR A 689 -0.46 3.58 19.45
C THR A 689 -1.28 4.45 18.50
N LYS A 690 -1.73 5.62 18.97
CA LYS A 690 -2.55 6.56 18.16
C LYS A 690 -1.78 7.84 17.83
N ARG A 691 -1.34 7.98 16.58
CA ARG A 691 -0.57 9.15 16.12
C ARG A 691 -1.42 10.26 15.51
N GLY A 692 -2.63 9.97 15.03
CA GLY A 692 -3.38 10.92 14.23
C GLY A 692 -4.91 10.75 14.22
N TYR A 693 -5.58 11.84 13.84
CA TYR A 693 -7.02 11.92 13.55
C TYR A 693 -7.20 12.34 12.09
N TYR A 694 -8.01 11.61 11.31
CA TYR A 694 -8.24 11.92 9.90
C TYR A 694 -9.59 12.61 9.70
N ARG A 695 -9.64 13.72 8.97
CA ARG A 695 -10.88 14.36 8.52
C ARG A 695 -10.76 14.81 7.08
N SER A 696 -11.71 14.37 6.24
CA SER A 696 -11.75 14.75 4.81
C SER A 696 -10.41 14.49 4.10
N GLY A 697 -9.76 13.36 4.40
CA GLY A 697 -8.46 12.99 3.85
C GLY A 697 -7.26 13.75 4.43
N ARG A 698 -7.43 14.60 5.46
CA ARG A 698 -6.34 15.33 6.12
C ARG A 698 -6.02 14.71 7.48
N LEU A 699 -4.75 14.40 7.73
CA LEU A 699 -4.26 14.02 9.05
C LEU A 699 -4.11 15.27 9.94
N LEU A 700 -4.67 15.23 11.14
CA LEU A 700 -4.59 16.26 12.17
C LEU A 700 -3.83 15.68 13.39
N PRO A 701 -2.50 15.80 13.42
CA PRO A 701 -1.65 15.22 14.47
C PRO A 701 -1.99 15.72 15.86
N GLN A 702 -2.25 17.02 16.01
CA GLN A 702 -2.59 17.63 17.30
C GLN A 702 -3.87 17.03 17.89
N PHE A 703 -4.84 16.66 17.04
CA PHE A 703 -6.06 15.99 17.49
C PHE A 703 -5.79 14.53 17.84
N GLY A 704 -4.94 13.83 17.09
CA GLY A 704 -4.49 12.49 17.44
C GLY A 704 -3.77 12.43 18.78
N GLN A 705 -2.85 13.37 19.02
CA GLN A 705 -2.13 13.52 20.28
C GLN A 705 -3.08 13.87 21.43
N LEU A 706 -3.97 14.84 21.23
CA LEU A 706 -4.98 15.21 22.24
C LEU A 706 -5.84 14.00 22.59
N TRP A 707 -6.38 13.32 21.59
CA TRP A 707 -7.18 12.11 21.73
C TRP A 707 -6.44 11.06 22.55
N ARG A 708 -5.23 10.70 22.14
CA ARG A 708 -4.41 9.71 22.83
C ARG A 708 -4.11 10.13 24.28
N SER A 709 -3.71 11.38 24.50
CA SER A 709 -3.34 11.88 25.81
C SER A 709 -4.52 11.92 26.79
N GLU A 710 -5.70 12.37 26.34
CA GLU A 710 -6.89 12.40 27.17
C GLU A 710 -7.43 11.00 27.45
N THR A 711 -7.36 10.11 26.46
CA THR A 711 -7.71 8.69 26.68
C THR A 711 -6.78 8.03 27.68
N PHE A 712 -5.46 8.27 27.60
CA PHE A 712 -4.52 7.70 28.56
C PHE A 712 -4.72 8.28 29.96
N ARG A 713 -4.94 9.59 30.10
CA ARG A 713 -5.28 10.17 31.42
C ARG A 713 -6.60 9.61 31.98
N ALA A 714 -7.59 9.38 31.13
CA ALA A 714 -8.88 8.84 31.55
C ALA A 714 -8.78 7.38 32.04
N LEU A 715 -8.05 6.53 31.31
CA LEU A 715 -8.00 5.07 31.54
C LEU A 715 -6.81 4.60 32.39
N LEU A 716 -5.72 5.37 32.40
CA LEU A 716 -4.41 5.03 32.99
C LEU A 716 -3.76 6.24 33.70
N GLY A 717 -4.53 7.26 34.09
CA GLY A 717 -3.96 8.53 34.56
C GLY A 717 -3.18 8.43 35.87
N ASN A 718 -3.71 7.69 36.85
CA ASN A 718 -3.04 7.41 38.11
C ASN A 718 -3.53 6.06 38.70
N LYS A 719 -2.85 5.57 39.74
CA LYS A 719 -3.18 4.27 40.37
C LYS A 719 -4.58 4.24 40.96
N SER A 720 -5.02 5.32 41.61
CA SER A 720 -6.37 5.42 42.21
C SER A 720 -7.45 5.26 41.16
N ARG A 721 -7.32 5.97 40.03
CA ARG A 721 -8.24 5.89 38.89
C ARG A 721 -8.35 4.47 38.35
N VAL A 722 -7.22 3.76 38.18
CA VAL A 722 -7.26 2.38 37.70
C VAL A 722 -7.91 1.46 38.74
N THR A 723 -7.63 1.65 40.03
CA THR A 723 -8.31 0.92 41.11
C THR A 723 -9.82 1.13 41.06
N ASP A 724 -10.30 2.36 40.92
CA ASP A 724 -11.73 2.67 40.87
C ASP A 724 -12.43 1.98 39.67
N ILE A 725 -11.78 1.95 38.51
CA ILE A 725 -12.30 1.26 37.31
C ILE A 725 -12.39 -0.25 37.56
N LEU A 726 -11.34 -0.86 38.11
CA LEU A 726 -11.29 -2.29 38.38
C LEU A 726 -12.30 -2.69 39.47
N GLU A 727 -12.46 -1.89 40.52
CA GLU A 727 -13.44 -2.11 41.58
C GLU A 727 -14.87 -2.01 41.03
N ALA A 728 -15.17 -1.00 40.20
CA ALA A 728 -16.47 -0.87 39.55
C ALA A 728 -16.81 -2.09 38.67
N LEU A 729 -15.86 -2.56 37.86
CA LEU A 729 -16.02 -3.77 37.05
C LEU A 729 -16.14 -5.06 37.88
N ARG A 730 -15.65 -5.10 39.12
CA ARG A 730 -15.79 -6.29 39.99
C ARG A 730 -17.07 -6.27 40.82
N THR A 731 -17.50 -5.08 41.26
CA THR A 731 -18.59 -4.90 42.21
C THR A 731 -19.96 -4.78 41.54
N ASP A 732 -20.04 -4.21 40.34
CA ASP A 732 -21.28 -4.14 39.55
C ASP A 732 -21.24 -5.19 38.41
N PRO A 733 -21.97 -6.32 38.52
CA PRO A 733 -22.02 -7.32 37.47
C PRO A 733 -22.66 -6.82 36.17
N SER A 734 -23.47 -5.75 36.24
CA SER A 734 -24.08 -5.14 35.05
C SER A 734 -23.12 -4.24 34.30
N LEU A 735 -22.05 -3.74 34.93
CA LEU A 735 -21.04 -2.93 34.25
C LEU A 735 -20.12 -3.80 33.40
N ASN A 736 -20.13 -3.56 32.08
CA ASN A 736 -19.38 -4.33 31.09
C ASN A 736 -18.22 -3.55 30.46
N MET A 737 -18.31 -2.23 30.32
CA MET A 737 -17.29 -1.45 29.63
C MET A 737 -17.11 -0.08 30.26
N VAL A 738 -15.86 0.36 30.38
CA VAL A 738 -15.49 1.69 30.86
C VAL A 738 -14.58 2.34 29.82
N GLY A 739 -14.97 3.50 29.32
CA GLY A 739 -14.25 4.21 28.26
C GLY A 739 -14.15 5.72 28.52
N PRO A 740 -13.31 6.43 27.75
CA PRO A 740 -13.12 7.87 27.94
C PRO A 740 -14.40 8.65 27.60
N SER A 741 -15.00 9.32 28.58
CA SER A 741 -16.28 10.05 28.42
C SER A 741 -16.31 11.00 27.22
N PRO A 742 -15.26 11.78 26.93
CA PRO A 742 -15.27 12.70 25.78
C PRO A 742 -15.46 12.03 24.42
N TYR A 743 -15.13 10.74 24.32
CA TYR A 743 -15.11 10.00 23.06
C TYR A 743 -16.23 8.96 22.98
N PHE A 744 -17.23 9.04 23.87
CA PHE A 744 -18.48 8.30 23.72
C PHE A 744 -19.39 9.02 22.71
N LEU A 745 -19.42 8.55 21.47
CA LEU A 745 -20.10 9.20 20.35
C LEU A 745 -21.47 8.58 20.07
N SER A 746 -22.40 9.39 19.54
CA SER A 746 -23.76 8.94 19.21
C SER A 746 -23.79 8.12 17.91
N LEU A 747 -24.45 6.96 17.94
CA LEU A 747 -24.73 6.18 16.72
C LEU A 747 -25.73 6.87 15.79
N THR A 748 -26.55 7.81 16.29
CA THR A 748 -27.43 8.61 15.43
C THR A 748 -26.64 9.61 14.60
N LYS A 749 -25.57 10.19 15.16
CA LYS A 749 -24.68 11.14 14.47
C LYS A 749 -23.62 10.44 13.63
N TYR A 750 -23.14 9.29 14.10
CA TYR A 750 -22.13 8.47 13.46
C TYR A 750 -22.68 7.06 13.16
N PRO A 751 -23.69 6.94 12.27
CA PRO A 751 -24.36 5.68 12.00
C PRO A 751 -23.41 4.66 11.37
N TYR A 752 -23.82 3.39 11.44
CA TYR A 752 -23.16 2.33 10.70
C TYR A 752 -23.26 2.56 9.18
N HIS A 753 -22.18 2.27 8.46
CA HIS A 753 -22.17 2.38 7.00
C HIS A 753 -23.05 1.32 6.31
N ASP A 754 -23.24 0.17 6.95
CA ASP A 754 -24.14 -0.92 6.53
C ASP A 754 -25.55 -0.80 7.12
N GLN A 755 -25.89 0.38 7.68
CA GLN A 755 -27.18 0.64 8.34
C GLN A 755 -27.46 -0.23 9.59
N GLY A 756 -26.43 -0.88 10.15
CA GLY A 756 -26.53 -1.68 11.37
C GLY A 756 -26.78 -3.16 11.12
N ASP A 757 -26.69 -3.61 9.86
CA ASP A 757 -26.85 -5.00 9.45
C ASP A 757 -25.96 -5.95 10.25
N LEU A 758 -24.66 -5.68 10.32
CA LEU A 758 -23.71 -6.52 11.05
C LEU A 758 -24.04 -6.56 12.55
N ALA A 759 -24.44 -5.42 13.13
CA ALA A 759 -24.85 -5.35 14.54
C ALA A 759 -26.11 -6.17 14.81
N GLN A 760 -27.08 -6.10 13.91
CA GLN A 760 -28.32 -6.84 13.97
C GLN A 760 -28.10 -8.34 13.81
N THR A 761 -27.18 -8.76 12.93
CA THR A 761 -26.81 -10.16 12.74
C THR A 761 -26.13 -10.74 13.98
N ILE A 762 -25.22 -9.99 14.61
CA ILE A 762 -24.45 -10.48 15.77
C ILE A 762 -25.27 -10.43 17.07
N LEU A 763 -26.10 -9.40 17.27
CA LEU A 763 -26.75 -9.13 18.56
C LEU A 763 -28.26 -9.36 18.57
N ASN A 764 -28.89 -9.65 17.43
CA ASN A 764 -30.35 -9.79 17.23
C ASN A 764 -31.21 -8.56 17.58
N ASN A 765 -30.80 -7.67 18.49
CA ASN A 765 -31.49 -6.43 18.81
C ASN A 765 -30.53 -5.46 19.54
N PRO A 766 -29.69 -4.69 18.82
CA PRO A 766 -28.76 -3.76 19.43
C PRO A 766 -29.51 -2.59 20.10
N THR A 767 -29.33 -2.40 21.41
CA THR A 767 -30.06 -1.42 22.24
C THR A 767 -29.29 -0.15 22.56
N GLY A 768 -27.98 -0.10 22.29
CA GLY A 768 -27.12 1.01 22.67
C GLY A 768 -27.22 2.22 21.73
N ASN A 769 -27.15 3.44 22.26
CA ASN A 769 -27.26 4.68 21.49
C ASN A 769 -25.90 5.35 21.13
N GLY A 770 -24.78 4.73 21.51
CA GLY A 770 -23.44 5.26 21.28
C GLY A 770 -22.31 4.23 21.33
N PHE A 771 -21.08 4.68 21.12
CA PHE A 771 -19.86 3.87 21.16
C PHE A 771 -18.62 4.68 21.57
N PHE A 772 -17.62 4.03 22.16
CA PHE A 772 -16.32 4.66 22.43
C PHE A 772 -15.43 4.66 21.18
N ALA A 773 -15.27 5.84 20.58
CA ALA A 773 -14.39 5.99 19.44
C ALA A 773 -12.91 5.87 19.84
N GLY A 774 -12.08 5.34 18.93
CA GLY A 774 -10.63 5.24 19.06
C GLY A 774 -10.12 3.87 19.53
N THR A 775 -11.03 2.92 19.77
CA THR A 775 -10.77 1.52 20.16
C THR A 775 -9.85 1.37 21.37
N MET A 776 -10.12 2.17 22.42
CA MET A 776 -9.38 2.12 23.68
C MET A 776 -10.34 2.21 24.86
N PHE A 777 -10.39 1.17 25.69
CA PHE A 777 -11.33 1.03 26.80
C PHE A 777 -10.92 -0.11 27.74
N TRP A 778 -11.47 -0.09 28.95
CA TRP A 778 -11.54 -1.24 29.85
C TRP A 778 -12.85 -2.00 29.61
N VAL A 779 -12.84 -3.32 29.64
CA VAL A 779 -14.02 -4.14 29.38
C VAL A 779 -13.98 -5.45 30.16
N ARG A 780 -15.14 -5.99 30.52
CA ARG A 780 -15.30 -7.35 31.02
C ARG A 780 -15.24 -8.33 29.83
N PRO A 781 -14.23 -9.21 29.73
CA PRO A 781 -14.05 -10.03 28.51
C PRO A 781 -15.23 -10.94 28.16
N SER A 782 -15.96 -11.44 29.17
CA SER A 782 -17.12 -12.29 28.93
C SER A 782 -18.22 -11.62 28.11
N CYS A 783 -18.35 -10.28 28.15
CA CYS A 783 -19.34 -9.59 27.35
C CYS A 783 -18.99 -9.68 25.86
N LEU A 784 -17.72 -9.82 25.47
CA LEU A 784 -17.26 -9.85 24.07
C LEU A 784 -17.49 -11.19 23.35
N ARG A 785 -17.98 -12.22 24.05
CA ARG A 785 -18.24 -13.56 23.47
C ARG A 785 -19.14 -13.57 22.22
N PRO A 786 -20.18 -12.71 22.07
CA PRO A 786 -20.96 -12.67 20.83
C PRO A 786 -20.12 -12.37 19.58
N LEU A 787 -18.94 -11.74 19.73
CA LEU A 787 -18.00 -11.51 18.62
C LEU A 787 -17.15 -12.76 18.27
N THR A 788 -17.27 -13.84 19.04
CA THR A 788 -16.46 -15.07 18.93
C THR A 788 -17.23 -16.31 18.44
N GLU A 789 -18.57 -16.27 18.43
CA GLU A 789 -19.43 -17.39 18.00
C GLU A 789 -19.71 -17.36 16.46
N PRO A 790 -20.48 -18.31 15.87
CA PRO A 790 -20.03 -19.39 14.98
C PRO A 790 -19.76 -19.01 13.50
N GLU A 791 -19.75 -17.74 13.13
CA GLU A 791 -19.47 -17.28 11.74
C GLU A 791 -18.25 -16.31 11.68
N HIS A 792 -17.27 -16.59 12.56
CA HIS A 792 -15.89 -16.08 12.63
C HIS A 792 -15.61 -14.65 12.10
N LEU A 793 -15.91 -13.65 12.93
CA LEU A 793 -15.11 -12.42 12.90
C LEU A 793 -13.69 -12.78 13.34
N SER A 794 -12.78 -12.80 12.37
CA SER A 794 -11.36 -13.06 12.56
C SER A 794 -10.55 -12.10 11.70
N ILE A 795 -9.23 -12.24 11.68
CA ILE A 795 -8.39 -11.42 10.79
C ILE A 795 -8.72 -11.59 9.30
N THR A 796 -9.39 -12.68 8.91
CA THR A 796 -9.87 -12.91 7.53
C THR A 796 -11.12 -12.10 7.19
N ALA A 797 -11.81 -11.49 8.15
CA ALA A 797 -12.94 -10.58 7.90
C ALA A 797 -12.51 -9.21 7.33
N PHE A 798 -11.20 -8.99 7.22
CA PHE A 798 -10.60 -7.73 6.81
C PHE A 798 -9.84 -7.92 5.50
N GLU A 799 -10.05 -6.99 4.58
CA GLU A 799 -9.30 -6.93 3.32
C GLU A 799 -7.81 -6.65 3.58
N PRO A 800 -6.88 -7.14 2.73
CA PRO A 800 -5.49 -6.70 2.75
C PRO A 800 -5.37 -5.16 2.72
N GLU A 801 -4.53 -4.59 3.58
CA GLU A 801 -4.38 -3.13 3.66
C GLU A 801 -3.85 -2.52 2.35
N SER A 802 -4.64 -1.62 1.75
CA SER A 802 -4.34 -0.91 0.50
C SER A 802 -3.95 0.56 0.73
N GLY A 803 -3.95 1.01 1.99
CA GLY A 803 -3.70 2.41 2.36
C GLY A 803 -4.90 3.35 2.22
N ALA A 804 -6.10 2.83 1.91
CA ALA A 804 -7.34 3.60 1.94
C ALA A 804 -7.74 3.97 3.38
N ASN A 805 -8.16 5.22 3.61
CA ASN A 805 -8.41 5.77 4.95
C ASN A 805 -9.89 5.85 5.36
N ASP A 806 -10.84 5.26 4.61
CA ASP A 806 -12.26 5.37 4.97
C ASP A 806 -13.11 4.15 4.52
N GLY A 807 -13.89 3.58 5.46
CA GLY A 807 -15.17 2.92 5.17
C GLY A 807 -15.27 1.38 5.18
N ALA A 808 -14.18 0.62 5.35
CA ALA A 808 -14.21 -0.85 5.37
C ALA A 808 -14.40 -1.44 6.79
N THR A 809 -14.76 -2.73 6.88
CA THR A 809 -15.21 -3.55 8.04
C THR A 809 -14.75 -3.12 9.45
N ALA A 810 -13.53 -2.62 9.63
CA ALA A 810 -13.01 -2.10 10.90
C ALA A 810 -13.86 -1.01 11.56
N HIS A 811 -14.39 -0.04 10.79
CA HIS A 811 -15.25 1.01 11.36
C HIS A 811 -16.60 0.48 11.85
N LEU A 812 -17.14 -0.55 11.19
CA LEU A 812 -18.37 -1.22 11.64
C LEU A 812 -18.10 -1.90 12.98
N ILE A 813 -17.00 -2.65 13.08
CA ILE A 813 -16.63 -3.38 14.29
C ILE A 813 -16.28 -2.47 15.47
N GLU A 814 -15.63 -1.31 15.25
CA GLU A 814 -15.35 -0.34 16.32
C GLU A 814 -16.63 0.03 17.10
N ARG A 815 -17.74 0.23 16.38
CA ARG A 815 -19.04 0.57 16.95
C ARG A 815 -19.69 -0.61 17.68
N LEU A 816 -19.42 -1.84 17.24
CA LEU A 816 -19.98 -3.05 17.85
C LEU A 816 -19.48 -3.31 19.26
N PHE A 817 -18.24 -2.93 19.60
CA PHE A 817 -17.70 -3.20 20.93
C PHE A 817 -18.59 -2.66 22.06
N SER A 818 -19.10 -1.44 21.93
CA SER A 818 -20.02 -0.87 22.92
C SER A 818 -21.42 -1.48 22.84
N GLN A 819 -21.91 -1.87 21.66
CA GLN A 819 -23.21 -2.54 21.54
C GLN A 819 -23.24 -3.89 22.22
N VAL A 820 -22.15 -4.65 22.07
CA VAL A 820 -21.96 -5.93 22.75
C VAL A 820 -21.94 -5.73 24.27
N ALA A 821 -21.40 -4.61 24.76
CA ALA A 821 -21.44 -4.27 26.19
C ALA A 821 -22.83 -3.89 26.70
N PHE A 822 -23.72 -3.36 25.84
CA PHE A 822 -25.12 -3.04 26.16
C PHE A 822 -26.07 -4.24 26.05
N ALA A 823 -25.65 -5.31 25.40
CA ALA A 823 -26.47 -6.51 25.27
C ALA A 823 -26.80 -7.11 26.66
N ASN A 824 -27.96 -7.76 26.78
CA ASN A 824 -28.44 -8.40 28.01
C ASN A 824 -28.46 -7.47 29.24
N ASP A 825 -29.01 -6.27 29.07
CA ASP A 825 -29.11 -5.22 30.12
C ASP A 825 -27.76 -4.77 30.70
N GLY A 826 -26.68 -4.98 29.95
CA GLY A 826 -25.36 -4.50 30.30
C GLY A 826 -25.25 -2.98 30.28
N LYS A 827 -24.41 -2.45 31.16
CA LYS A 827 -24.13 -1.03 31.32
C LYS A 827 -22.70 -0.71 30.90
N ILE A 828 -22.51 0.55 30.56
CA ILE A 828 -21.19 1.14 30.35
C ILE A 828 -21.03 2.34 31.28
N ALA A 829 -19.79 2.70 31.58
CA ALA A 829 -19.46 3.92 32.31
C ALA A 829 -18.43 4.77 31.55
N GLY A 830 -18.52 6.07 31.72
CA GLY A 830 -17.52 7.03 31.24
C GLY A 830 -16.48 7.32 32.30
N VAL A 831 -15.27 7.63 31.87
CA VAL A 831 -14.23 8.24 32.71
C VAL A 831 -13.79 9.58 32.13
N PRO A 832 -13.85 10.68 32.90
CA PRO A 832 -13.33 11.97 32.47
C PRO A 832 -11.81 11.94 32.26
N SER A 833 -11.31 12.83 31.41
CA SER A 833 -9.87 12.98 31.14
C SER A 833 -9.05 13.48 32.33
N ASP A 834 -9.70 14.13 33.30
CA ASP A 834 -9.07 14.47 34.59
C ASP A 834 -9.19 13.23 35.49
N PRO A 835 -8.07 12.62 35.92
CA PRO A 835 -8.07 11.39 36.70
C PRO A 835 -8.63 11.55 38.12
N GLU A 836 -8.78 12.77 38.63
CA GLU A 836 -9.30 13.05 39.98
C GLU A 836 -10.84 13.08 40.03
N LEU A 837 -11.52 13.17 38.89
CA LEU A 837 -12.99 13.13 38.84
C LEU A 837 -13.53 11.68 38.98
N PRO A 838 -14.76 11.48 39.47
CA PRO A 838 -15.33 10.13 39.60
C PRO A 838 -15.76 9.53 38.25
N LEU A 839 -16.05 8.23 38.24
CA LEU A 839 -16.68 7.52 37.11
C LEU A 839 -18.10 8.04 36.85
N GLU A 840 -18.50 8.06 35.58
CA GLU A 840 -19.81 8.51 35.10
C GLU A 840 -20.66 7.31 34.67
N PHE A 841 -21.57 6.85 35.54
CA PHE A 841 -22.41 5.67 35.27
C PHE A 841 -23.63 5.97 34.37
N ASP A 842 -24.11 7.21 34.36
CA ASP A 842 -25.21 7.68 33.50
C ASP A 842 -24.65 8.39 32.26
N LEU A 843 -23.86 7.68 31.47
CA LEU A 843 -23.13 8.25 30.34
C LEU A 843 -24.06 8.55 29.16
N ALA A 844 -24.18 9.82 28.80
CA ALA A 844 -24.86 10.25 27.58
C ALA A 844 -23.86 10.45 26.42
N PRO A 845 -24.24 10.14 25.17
CA PRO A 845 -23.40 10.43 24.02
C PRO A 845 -23.02 11.91 23.95
N CYS A 846 -21.76 12.17 23.58
CA CYS A 846 -21.24 13.53 23.42
C CYS A 846 -22.12 14.31 22.44
N ARG A 847 -22.65 15.45 22.90
CA ARG A 847 -23.53 16.31 22.09
C ARG A 847 -22.76 17.02 20.97
N MET A 848 -21.47 17.22 21.17
CA MET A 848 -20.58 17.88 20.22
C MET A 848 -20.02 16.86 19.23
N GLU A 849 -19.84 17.27 17.97
CA GLU A 849 -19.08 16.44 17.03
C GLU A 849 -17.65 16.30 17.52
N ILE A 850 -17.03 15.12 17.35
CA ILE A 850 -15.69 14.85 17.89
C ILE A 850 -14.65 15.87 17.42
N HIS A 851 -14.80 16.36 16.18
CA HIS A 851 -13.95 17.40 15.63
C HIS A 851 -14.11 18.73 16.36
N ASP A 852 -15.34 19.14 16.64
CA ASP A 852 -15.60 20.42 17.30
C ASP A 852 -15.16 20.36 18.76
N TYR A 853 -15.25 19.18 19.38
CA TYR A 853 -14.66 18.92 20.69
C TYR A 853 -13.15 19.16 20.69
N PHE A 854 -12.42 18.59 19.73
CA PHE A 854 -10.97 18.81 19.65
C PHE A 854 -10.60 20.28 19.44
N LYS A 855 -11.31 21.00 18.57
CA LYS A 855 -11.09 22.44 18.37
C LYS A 855 -11.22 23.22 19.66
N LYS A 856 -12.35 23.03 20.36
CA LYS A 856 -12.65 23.71 21.62
C LYS A 856 -11.57 23.44 22.68
N ARG A 857 -11.13 22.18 22.83
CA ARG A 857 -10.11 21.80 23.82
C ARG A 857 -8.74 22.41 23.52
N ILE A 858 -8.36 22.51 22.25
CA ILE A 858 -7.10 23.18 21.87
C ILE A 858 -7.17 24.69 22.14
N GLU A 859 -8.32 25.33 21.88
CA GLU A 859 -8.55 26.75 22.20
C GLU A 859 -8.42 26.99 23.71
N GLU A 860 -9.06 26.16 24.55
CA GLU A 860 -8.96 26.22 26.02
C GLU A 860 -7.52 26.04 26.54
N GLN A 861 -6.74 25.11 25.95
CA GLN A 861 -5.33 24.92 26.30
C GLN A 861 -4.45 26.12 25.91
N SER A 862 -4.81 26.81 24.82
CA SER A 862 -4.09 28.00 24.33
C SER A 862 -4.39 29.24 25.20
N GLU A 863 -5.62 29.42 25.66
CA GLU A 863 -6.00 30.53 26.55
C GLU A 863 -5.39 30.37 27.95
N ASN A 864 -5.34 29.14 28.48
CA ASN A 864 -4.70 28.88 29.78
C ASN A 864 -3.18 29.06 29.75
N SER A 865 -2.52 28.76 28.62
CA SER A 865 -1.08 29.02 28.46
C SER A 865 -0.75 30.52 28.35
N GLN A 866 -1.61 31.33 27.70
CA GLN A 866 -1.48 32.79 27.69
C GLN A 866 -1.70 33.44 29.06
N LYS A 867 -2.66 32.95 29.86
CA LYS A 867 -2.85 33.43 31.25
C LYS A 867 -1.69 33.06 32.17
N GLY A 868 -1.06 31.91 31.96
CA GLY A 868 0.17 31.52 32.67
C GLY A 868 1.38 32.38 32.29
N ALA A 869 1.52 32.73 31.00
CA ALA A 869 2.62 33.57 30.52
C ALA A 869 2.48 35.05 30.92
N LEU A 870 1.27 35.54 31.18
CA LEU A 870 1.01 36.88 31.74
C LEU A 870 1.12 36.93 33.28
N ALA A 871 1.25 35.78 33.94
CA ALA A 871 1.40 35.66 35.39
C ALA A 871 2.86 35.39 35.83
N TRP A 872 3.81 35.32 34.89
CA TRP A 872 5.26 35.18 35.13
C TRP A 872 5.99 36.50 34.99
#